data_AF-A0A2K8UAH0-F1
#
_entry.id   AF-A0A2K8UAH0-F1
#
_cell.length_a   1.000
_cell.length_b   1.000
_cell.length_c   1.000
_cell.angle_alpha   90.00
_cell.angle_beta   90.00
_cell.angle_gamma   90.00
#
_symmetry.space_group_name_H-M   'P 1'
#
loop_
_entity.id
_entity.type
_entity.pdbx_description
1 polymer ?
#
loop_
_entity_poly.entity_id
_entity_poly.type
_entity_poly.pdbx_seq_one_letter_code
_entity_poly.pdbx_strand_id
1 'polypeptide(L)'
;MMALRAEILSAELSQKQFAADLHDVMLGDNPGIYHDPQEFFALTYPTARLRDLVRDVLWRLAGKSEKAVRQLYLTFGGGKTHALVTLVQLVRAPESLPDIPSVQQFRSHCGLPEGLPRARVAAVVFDHLDAEQGMEVCAPDGSRRRLLMPWSVLAWQLAGDAGLKVLKADGSERVSPPATNVMTQLLELARTEIPAVLILFDEVLWFARTMVDKDAAWTGRLKDFLHSLTQAVAKVPQCALVVSLLASDTNKMDALGRQISKELFDEIKRVSDEGVRPVESHDVPEILRRRLFTLASYQDRSAWPSQVYAALNSLEAVDAQTKQHRSTEEQRYLATYPFHPDLLEALYGKWTQLEGFQQTRGILKTLASALRDAAAWDKQPLIGAQVFLGAVGAEGLSTAANELANIAQVEQYDGRKQNWPAILSAELAHAAKAQEGLLGVAGREIEQAVMATFLHSQPIGQQAKTREVKLLVGLAAPDPINLDQGLAAWADNSWYLDDLFTGEREGGLPKVWRLGSKPNLKQMHAAARAGVSDSLVDVVLEKTIQDAAKLTDGARAAGAKVHKLPAKPADIDDDGLFHYAVLGPAAASDAGKPSAYARRFLDETTGPDKPRAQNRNAVVLAVPARDALAAARDKVRDLFGWEEVQRLLKERDDLDTVTTTRLGANLKSARAEVVSAVVLAYCIAVTVTDTNTVAAYRINVDNEPLFIKLLADRRLRIETSAVNAEALLPGGPYDLWAAGDTARFVKDLVGAFAATASLPKMLNREAILETLLAGCAAGQFVLRITRADHSQRTFWRARPDATATAEPTLEVVLPEAALLTDIDPATLAPKVLPGLWDSNEVPWQALTDYFSATHLVREDKGGWTESLLVPAAAPDALKAAVAAAVKKGTVWLINGTASLLEEEVPAGFVNEHALLLPPPAPLAATDLLPEQLPAAWNGDIATAEHMRAVLSAGLGRPLPWATLRKALELGFRLGLFERTLDCGPWPCDLGGAAAVKVSTVKDVVLPPPPPPADGSKVATAVLETHQIVDLADAIDELIAATAGHELSLTLTVTLHRATGPAIQAINGVNAVLEKVKPGWELH
;
A
#
# COMPACT_ATOMS: atom_id res chain seq x y z
N MET A 1 -27.25 -26.75 38.96
CA MET A 1 -27.67 -25.43 38.43
C MET A 1 -28.93 -25.00 39.17
N MET A 2 -29.11 -23.71 39.48
CA MET A 2 -30.30 -23.23 40.21
C MET A 2 -31.57 -23.45 39.37
N ALA A 3 -32.68 -23.81 40.02
CA ALA A 3 -33.94 -24.06 39.34
C ALA A 3 -34.70 -22.74 39.12
N LEU A 4 -34.95 -22.42 37.85
CA LEU A 4 -35.79 -21.29 37.44
C LEU A 4 -37.21 -21.46 37.98
N ARG A 5 -37.90 -20.34 38.25
CA ARG A 5 -39.29 -20.41 38.65
C ARG A 5 -40.21 -20.79 37.48
N ALA A 6 -41.34 -21.41 37.80
CA ALA A 6 -42.31 -21.86 36.80
C ALA A 6 -42.88 -20.71 35.95
N GLU A 7 -43.02 -19.51 36.52
CA GLU A 7 -43.51 -18.34 35.80
C GLU A 7 -42.51 -17.88 34.72
N ILE A 8 -41.20 -18.09 34.93
CA ILE A 8 -40.17 -17.77 33.93
C ILE A 8 -40.24 -18.76 32.75
N LEU A 9 -40.49 -20.03 33.03
CA LEU A 9 -40.52 -21.11 32.03
C LEU A 9 -41.80 -21.12 31.18
N SER A 10 -42.95 -20.77 31.77
CA SER A 10 -44.28 -20.85 31.13
C SER A 10 -44.61 -19.70 30.17
N ALA A 11 -43.74 -18.69 30.06
CA ALA A 11 -43.97 -17.46 29.28
C ALA A 11 -45.20 -16.63 29.70
N GLU A 12 -45.83 -16.93 30.85
CA GLU A 12 -46.93 -16.16 31.45
C GLU A 12 -46.49 -14.84 32.12
N LEU A 13 -45.29 -14.36 31.78
CA LEU A 13 -44.72 -13.13 32.32
C LEU A 13 -45.38 -11.91 31.69
N SER A 14 -46.55 -11.54 32.18
CA SER A 14 -47.08 -10.21 31.86
C SER A 14 -46.16 -9.15 32.48
N GLN A 15 -45.87 -8.08 31.73
CA GLN A 15 -45.07 -6.95 32.24
C GLN A 15 -45.59 -6.44 33.59
N LYS A 16 -46.89 -6.55 33.86
CA LYS A 16 -47.54 -6.10 35.10
C LYS A 16 -47.06 -6.86 36.35
N GLN A 17 -46.64 -8.12 36.23
CA GLN A 17 -46.16 -8.91 37.38
C GLN A 17 -44.80 -8.43 37.93
N PHE A 18 -44.07 -7.61 37.17
CA PHE A 18 -42.76 -7.08 37.57
C PHE A 18 -42.77 -5.61 38.01
N ALA A 19 -43.88 -4.89 37.78
CA ALA A 19 -44.04 -3.52 38.24
C ALA A 19 -44.87 -3.49 39.51
N ALA A 20 -44.29 -2.96 40.59
CA ALA A 20 -45.08 -2.57 41.74
C ALA A 20 -45.90 -1.32 41.36
N ASP A 21 -47.19 -1.35 41.65
CA ASP A 21 -48.08 -0.19 41.49
C ASP A 21 -48.64 0.16 42.88
N LEU A 22 -48.30 1.34 43.38
CA LEU A 22 -48.77 1.79 44.69
C LEU A 22 -50.25 2.15 44.67
N HIS A 23 -50.80 2.60 43.54
CA HIS A 23 -52.20 2.98 43.40
C HIS A 23 -53.10 1.75 43.50
N ASP A 24 -52.78 0.67 42.78
CA ASP A 24 -53.47 -0.62 42.86
C ASP A 24 -53.45 -1.18 44.30
N VAL A 25 -52.28 -1.17 44.95
CA VAL A 25 -52.13 -1.61 46.36
C VAL A 25 -52.97 -0.77 47.33
N MET A 26 -53.11 0.53 47.06
CA MET A 26 -53.89 1.42 47.90
C MET A 26 -55.40 1.21 47.74
N LEU A 27 -55.88 0.94 46.51
CA LEU A 27 -57.29 0.64 46.21
C LEU A 27 -57.71 -0.79 46.56
N GLY A 28 -56.76 -1.72 46.63
CA GLY A 28 -57.05 -3.15 46.78
C GLY A 28 -57.56 -3.79 45.48
N ASP A 29 -57.33 -3.14 44.34
CA ASP A 29 -57.69 -3.65 43.02
C ASP A 29 -56.51 -4.48 42.48
N ASN A 30 -56.79 -5.59 41.78
CA ASN A 30 -55.81 -6.51 41.16
C ASN A 30 -54.97 -7.36 42.16
N PRO A 31 -55.47 -8.54 42.62
CA PRO A 31 -54.82 -9.38 43.63
C PRO A 31 -53.62 -10.15 43.06
N GLY A 32 -52.54 -9.43 42.75
CA GLY A 32 -51.25 -10.00 42.40
C GLY A 32 -50.27 -10.05 43.58
N ILE A 33 -49.05 -10.44 43.28
CA ILE A 33 -47.89 -10.63 44.17
C ILE A 33 -47.57 -9.45 45.11
N TYR A 34 -48.08 -8.25 44.84
CA TYR A 34 -47.82 -7.04 45.62
C TYR A 34 -48.89 -6.76 46.70
N HIS A 35 -50.06 -7.40 46.61
CA HIS A 35 -51.17 -7.23 47.55
C HIS A 35 -51.07 -8.21 48.72
N ASP A 36 -50.76 -9.48 48.46
CA ASP A 36 -50.56 -10.48 49.51
C ASP A 36 -49.19 -10.27 50.20
N PRO A 37 -49.17 -9.96 51.51
CA PRO A 37 -47.92 -9.85 52.27
C PRO A 37 -47.03 -11.10 52.16
N GLN A 38 -47.61 -12.30 52.09
CA GLN A 38 -46.83 -13.54 52.01
C GLN A 38 -46.05 -13.63 50.71
N GLU A 39 -46.72 -13.50 49.58
CA GLU A 39 -46.07 -13.51 48.27
C GLU A 39 -45.10 -12.33 48.07
N PHE A 40 -45.49 -11.12 48.52
CA PHE A 40 -44.67 -9.91 48.40
C PHE A 40 -43.34 -10.09 49.14
N PHE A 41 -43.40 -10.38 50.44
CA PHE A 41 -42.21 -10.48 51.27
C PHE A 41 -41.36 -11.72 50.98
N ALA A 42 -41.93 -12.78 50.40
CA ALA A 42 -41.15 -13.93 49.90
C ALA A 42 -40.18 -13.51 48.78
N LEU A 43 -40.55 -12.51 47.98
CA LEU A 43 -39.75 -11.99 46.87
C LEU A 43 -38.99 -10.69 47.21
N THR A 44 -39.25 -10.10 48.37
CA THR A 44 -38.52 -8.93 48.86
C THR A 44 -37.19 -9.33 49.49
N TYR A 45 -36.10 -8.74 49.00
CA TYR A 45 -34.81 -8.76 49.70
C TYR A 45 -34.72 -7.53 50.62
N PRO A 46 -34.66 -7.69 51.95
CA PRO A 46 -34.46 -6.57 52.87
C PRO A 46 -33.02 -6.07 52.75
N THR A 47 -32.74 -5.16 51.83
CA THR A 47 -31.41 -4.54 51.70
C THR A 47 -31.07 -3.74 52.97
N ALA A 48 -29.79 -3.47 53.21
CA ALA A 48 -29.39 -2.66 54.36
C ALA A 48 -30.08 -1.29 54.38
N ARG A 49 -30.09 -0.60 53.24
CA ARG A 49 -30.71 0.72 53.10
C ARG A 49 -32.23 0.70 53.20
N LEU A 50 -32.90 -0.35 52.69
CA LEU A 50 -34.35 -0.50 52.86
C LEU A 50 -34.70 -0.74 54.32
N ARG A 51 -33.94 -1.58 55.04
CA ARG A 51 -34.14 -1.79 56.48
C ARG A 51 -33.96 -0.50 57.28
N ASP A 52 -32.95 0.31 56.95
CA ASP A 52 -32.73 1.62 57.59
C ASP A 52 -33.87 2.61 57.31
N LEU A 53 -34.36 2.68 56.06
CA LEU A 53 -35.53 3.50 55.72
C LEU A 53 -36.76 3.08 56.54
N VAL A 54 -37.05 1.78 56.56
CA VAL A 54 -38.18 1.21 57.31
C VAL A 54 -38.04 1.54 58.79
N ARG A 55 -36.86 1.33 59.40
CA ARG A 55 -36.62 1.69 60.80
C ARG A 55 -36.90 3.16 61.06
N ASP A 56 -36.32 4.06 60.28
CA ASP A 56 -36.47 5.51 60.49
C ASP A 56 -37.94 5.95 60.40
N VAL A 57 -38.69 5.46 59.42
CA VAL A 57 -40.13 5.76 59.26
C VAL A 57 -40.94 5.17 60.41
N LEU A 58 -40.75 3.89 60.74
CA LEU A 58 -41.50 3.23 61.81
C LEU A 58 -41.19 3.83 63.19
N TRP A 59 -39.96 4.30 63.41
CA TRP A 59 -39.61 5.02 64.65
C TRP A 59 -40.32 6.37 64.74
N ARG A 60 -40.47 7.11 63.64
CA ARG A 60 -41.30 8.33 63.62
C ARG A 60 -42.76 8.01 63.95
N LEU A 61 -43.33 6.99 63.31
CA LEU A 61 -44.72 6.57 63.54
C LEU A 61 -44.94 6.06 64.98
N ALA A 62 -43.95 5.42 65.58
CA ALA A 62 -43.95 4.98 66.98
C ALA A 62 -43.67 6.12 67.99
N GLY A 63 -43.46 7.36 67.54
CA GLY A 63 -43.15 8.50 68.42
C GLY A 63 -41.75 8.47 69.04
N LYS A 64 -40.83 7.68 68.48
CA LYS A 64 -39.44 7.50 68.96
C LYS A 64 -38.41 8.29 68.16
N SER A 65 -38.85 9.07 67.16
CA SER A 65 -37.97 9.87 66.31
C SER A 65 -38.62 11.20 65.89
N GLU A 66 -37.79 12.24 65.76
CA GLU A 66 -38.18 13.53 65.19
C GLU A 66 -38.04 13.59 63.65
N LYS A 67 -37.49 12.53 63.05
CA LYS A 67 -37.21 12.44 61.61
C LYS A 67 -38.50 12.24 60.83
N ALA A 68 -39.13 13.34 60.40
CA ALA A 68 -40.50 13.31 59.88
C ALA A 68 -40.61 13.16 58.35
N VAL A 69 -39.61 13.61 57.58
CA VAL A 69 -39.65 13.61 56.12
C VAL A 69 -38.47 12.80 55.56
N ARG A 70 -38.77 11.87 54.64
CA ARG A 70 -37.80 11.03 53.94
C ARG A 70 -37.96 11.20 52.44
N GLN A 71 -36.84 11.40 51.75
CA GLN A 71 -36.81 11.48 50.30
C GLN A 71 -36.14 10.23 49.72
N LEU A 72 -36.77 9.63 48.70
CA LEU A 72 -36.20 8.53 47.94
C LEU A 72 -35.44 9.07 46.73
N TYR A 73 -34.16 8.72 46.63
CA TYR A 73 -33.31 9.05 45.49
C TYR A 73 -33.35 7.98 44.40
N LEU A 74 -32.87 8.35 43.20
CA LEU A 74 -32.62 7.42 42.10
C LEU A 74 -31.79 6.22 42.60
N THR A 75 -32.34 5.02 42.43
CA THR A 75 -31.66 3.75 42.66
C THR A 75 -31.05 3.22 41.37
N PHE A 76 -30.32 2.12 41.43
CA PHE A 76 -29.79 1.38 40.26
C PHE A 76 -30.89 0.68 39.44
N GLY A 77 -32.08 1.28 39.36
CA GLY A 77 -33.32 0.71 38.85
C GLY A 77 -34.22 0.13 39.93
N GLY A 78 -35.54 0.33 39.75
CA GLY A 78 -36.64 -0.29 40.50
C GLY A 78 -36.44 -0.46 42.01
N GLY A 79 -37.10 0.35 42.83
CA GLY A 79 -37.00 0.19 44.28
C GLY A 79 -37.76 1.24 45.10
N LYS A 80 -38.05 2.40 44.50
CA LYS A 80 -38.82 3.49 45.14
C LYS A 80 -40.23 3.03 45.49
N THR A 81 -41.03 2.68 44.48
CA THR A 81 -42.40 2.16 44.65
C THR A 81 -42.42 0.88 45.47
N HIS A 82 -41.43 -0.03 45.30
CA HIS A 82 -41.32 -1.23 46.13
C HIS A 82 -41.08 -0.90 47.62
N ALA A 83 -40.27 0.12 47.92
CA ALA A 83 -40.05 0.59 49.29
C ALA A 83 -41.32 1.24 49.87
N LEU A 84 -42.06 2.01 49.06
CA LEU A 84 -43.35 2.58 49.46
C LEU A 84 -44.36 1.46 49.78
N VAL A 85 -44.51 0.46 48.90
CA VAL A 85 -45.37 -0.72 49.14
C VAL A 85 -44.91 -1.51 50.38
N THR A 86 -43.60 -1.66 50.60
CA THR A 86 -43.06 -2.28 51.82
C THR A 86 -43.54 -1.55 53.07
N LEU A 87 -43.50 -0.21 53.09
CA LEU A 87 -44.01 0.57 54.21
C LEU A 87 -45.52 0.40 54.40
N VAL A 88 -46.31 0.42 53.31
CA VAL A 88 -47.76 0.19 53.38
C VAL A 88 -48.07 -1.17 54.03
N GLN A 89 -47.44 -2.23 53.54
CA GLN A 89 -47.69 -3.59 54.03
C GLN A 89 -47.30 -3.75 55.50
N LEU A 90 -46.20 -3.12 55.94
CA LEU A 90 -45.74 -3.20 57.34
C LEU A 90 -46.64 -2.45 58.33
N VAL A 91 -47.30 -1.34 57.93
CA VAL A 91 -48.03 -0.46 58.87
C VAL A 91 -49.55 -0.52 58.75
N ARG A 92 -50.09 -1.02 57.63
CA ARG A 92 -51.55 -1.09 57.41
C ARG A 92 -52.21 -2.13 58.32
N ALA A 93 -51.62 -3.31 58.41
CA ALA A 93 -52.11 -4.43 59.23
C ALA A 93 -50.94 -5.25 59.84
N PRO A 94 -50.14 -4.67 60.76
CA PRO A 94 -48.92 -5.29 61.29
C PRO A 94 -49.13 -6.64 61.97
N GLU A 95 -50.33 -6.87 62.53
CA GLU A 95 -50.73 -8.13 63.18
C GLU A 95 -50.94 -9.29 62.19
N SER A 96 -51.19 -8.99 60.92
CA SER A 96 -51.47 -9.97 59.87
C SER A 96 -50.24 -10.36 59.02
N LEU A 97 -49.05 -9.87 59.41
CA LEU A 97 -47.83 -10.13 58.66
C LEU A 97 -47.40 -11.60 58.76
N PRO A 98 -46.93 -12.21 57.66
CA PRO A 98 -46.50 -13.60 57.62
C PRO A 98 -45.20 -13.83 58.41
N ASP A 99 -45.04 -15.02 58.96
CA ASP A 99 -43.82 -15.43 59.65
C ASP A 99 -42.76 -15.95 58.67
N ILE A 100 -42.07 -15.02 58.00
CA ILE A 100 -41.02 -15.33 57.02
C ILE A 100 -39.75 -14.51 57.28
N PRO A 101 -38.57 -14.99 56.85
CA PRO A 101 -37.28 -14.38 57.21
C PRO A 101 -37.16 -12.89 56.87
N SER A 102 -37.75 -12.44 55.75
CA SER A 102 -37.69 -11.03 55.33
C SER A 102 -38.45 -10.11 56.29
N VAL A 103 -39.64 -10.51 56.75
CA VAL A 103 -40.42 -9.79 57.77
C VAL A 103 -39.69 -9.79 59.11
N GLN A 104 -39.11 -10.94 59.51
CA GLN A 104 -38.32 -11.04 60.74
C GLN A 104 -37.11 -10.12 60.72
N GLN A 105 -36.42 -9.97 59.58
CA GLN A 105 -35.31 -9.02 59.44
C GLN A 105 -35.76 -7.57 59.65
N PHE A 106 -36.92 -7.17 59.12
CA PHE A 106 -37.48 -5.84 59.38
C PHE A 106 -37.83 -5.65 60.86
N ARG A 107 -38.55 -6.60 61.47
CA ARG A 107 -38.90 -6.56 62.91
C ARG A 107 -37.66 -6.44 63.79
N SER A 108 -36.65 -7.26 63.53
CA SER A 108 -35.38 -7.31 64.27
C SER A 108 -34.59 -6.01 64.11
N HIS A 109 -34.49 -5.48 62.89
CA HIS A 109 -33.77 -4.24 62.61
C HIS A 109 -34.48 -3.00 63.16
N CYS A 110 -35.81 -3.00 63.20
CA CYS A 110 -36.58 -1.93 63.83
C CYS A 110 -36.46 -1.94 65.35
N GLY A 111 -36.40 -3.11 65.98
CA GLY A 111 -36.18 -3.23 67.43
C GLY A 111 -37.25 -2.56 68.29
N LEU A 112 -38.50 -2.51 67.83
CA LEU A 112 -39.62 -1.90 68.57
C LEU A 112 -40.24 -2.94 69.53
N PRO A 113 -40.14 -2.75 70.86
CA PRO A 113 -40.62 -3.75 71.83
C PRO A 113 -42.14 -3.96 71.82
N GLU A 114 -42.90 -2.92 71.45
CA GLU A 114 -44.36 -2.91 71.42
C GLU A 114 -44.93 -3.45 70.09
N GLY A 115 -44.08 -3.95 69.19
CA GLY A 115 -44.46 -4.35 67.83
C GLY A 115 -44.36 -3.20 66.82
N LEU A 116 -44.72 -3.49 65.57
CA LEU A 116 -44.72 -2.50 64.49
C LEU A 116 -45.97 -1.61 64.61
N PRO A 117 -45.86 -0.27 64.45
CA PRO A 117 -47.00 0.63 64.63
C PRO A 117 -48.02 0.47 63.51
N ARG A 118 -49.30 0.45 63.88
CA ARG A 118 -50.40 0.62 62.91
C ARG A 118 -50.54 2.09 62.55
N ALA A 119 -50.65 2.41 61.25
CA ALA A 119 -50.77 3.78 60.78
C ALA A 119 -51.93 3.97 59.78
N ARG A 120 -52.52 5.18 59.79
CA ARG A 120 -53.38 5.67 58.70
C ARG A 120 -52.50 6.01 57.51
N VAL A 121 -52.71 5.35 56.37
CA VAL A 121 -51.89 5.53 55.17
C VAL A 121 -52.67 6.35 54.13
N ALA A 122 -52.04 7.41 53.61
CA ALA A 122 -52.52 8.12 52.43
C ALA A 122 -51.42 8.20 51.39
N ALA A 123 -51.75 7.96 50.12
CA ALA A 123 -50.78 7.99 49.03
C ALA A 123 -51.24 8.89 47.88
N VAL A 124 -50.34 9.70 47.33
CA VAL A 124 -50.57 10.41 46.08
C VAL A 124 -49.61 9.84 45.04
N VAL A 125 -50.17 9.10 44.10
CA VAL A 125 -49.45 8.45 43.00
C VAL A 125 -49.62 9.35 41.79
N PHE A 126 -48.63 10.21 41.55
CA PHE A 126 -48.81 11.38 40.68
C PHE A 126 -48.86 11.04 39.19
N ASP A 127 -48.39 9.87 38.77
CA ASP A 127 -48.58 9.33 37.43
C ASP A 127 -50.00 8.77 37.18
N HIS A 128 -50.75 8.46 38.23
CA HIS A 128 -52.18 8.13 38.18
C HIS A 128 -53.10 9.34 38.43
N LEU A 129 -52.51 10.50 38.78
CA LEU A 129 -53.24 11.75 38.95
C LEU A 129 -53.33 12.49 37.62
N ASP A 130 -54.41 12.22 36.87
CA ASP A 130 -54.64 12.91 35.61
C ASP A 130 -55.01 14.39 35.84
N ALA A 131 -54.49 15.27 34.98
CA ALA A 131 -54.67 16.71 35.09
C ALA A 131 -56.11 17.18 34.84
N GLU A 132 -56.95 16.37 34.20
CA GLU A 132 -58.33 16.73 33.81
C GLU A 132 -59.38 15.84 34.47
N GLN A 133 -59.07 14.56 34.64
CA GLN A 133 -59.97 13.57 35.23
C GLN A 133 -59.68 13.33 36.71
N GLY A 134 -58.48 13.63 37.20
CA GLY A 134 -58.07 13.35 38.57
C GLY A 134 -57.78 11.87 38.82
N MET A 135 -57.64 11.53 40.10
CA MET A 135 -57.35 10.17 40.57
C MET A 135 -58.49 9.64 41.44
N GLU A 136 -58.84 8.37 41.27
CA GLU A 136 -59.76 7.67 42.16
C GLU A 136 -59.03 7.19 43.42
N VAL A 137 -59.60 7.48 44.59
CA VAL A 137 -59.04 7.10 45.89
C VAL A 137 -60.13 6.69 46.89
N CYS A 138 -59.74 5.88 47.89
CA CYS A 138 -60.62 5.42 48.97
C CYS A 138 -60.45 6.28 50.23
N ALA A 139 -61.55 6.62 50.89
CA ALA A 139 -61.56 7.18 52.24
C ALA A 139 -61.37 6.07 53.30
N PRO A 140 -61.15 6.42 54.58
CA PRO A 140 -61.03 5.46 55.68
C PRO A 140 -62.18 4.45 55.82
N ASP A 141 -63.39 4.82 55.41
CA ASP A 141 -64.60 4.01 55.43
C ASP A 141 -64.77 3.11 54.18
N GLY A 142 -63.82 3.18 53.24
CA GLY A 142 -63.84 2.45 51.97
C GLY A 142 -64.61 3.16 50.84
N SER A 143 -65.20 4.33 51.08
CA SER A 143 -65.89 5.08 50.03
C SER A 143 -64.92 5.62 48.98
N ARG A 144 -65.26 5.45 47.70
CA ARG A 144 -64.42 5.87 46.56
C ARG A 144 -64.85 7.23 46.05
N ARG A 145 -63.88 8.08 45.71
CA ARG A 145 -64.11 9.38 45.06
C ARG A 145 -62.98 9.73 44.13
N ARG A 146 -63.31 10.38 43.02
CA ARG A 146 -62.33 10.93 42.07
C ARG A 146 -62.05 12.40 42.38
N LEU A 147 -60.77 12.76 42.49
CA LEU A 147 -60.33 14.08 42.91
C LEU A 147 -59.17 14.58 42.05
N LEU A 148 -59.19 15.87 41.70
CA LEU A 148 -58.23 16.51 40.80
C LEU A 148 -56.97 17.00 41.50
N MET A 149 -57.11 17.50 42.73
CA MET A 149 -56.02 18.22 43.39
C MET A 149 -55.27 17.31 44.39
N PRO A 150 -53.92 17.32 44.41
CA PRO A 150 -53.13 16.45 45.30
C PRO A 150 -53.48 16.57 46.78
N TRP A 151 -53.78 17.78 47.25
CA TRP A 151 -54.21 18.02 48.63
C TRP A 151 -55.64 17.53 48.90
N SER A 152 -56.54 17.60 47.92
CA SER A 152 -57.89 17.02 48.03
C SER A 152 -57.82 15.51 48.15
N VAL A 153 -56.99 14.88 47.31
CA VAL A 153 -56.69 13.43 47.33
C VAL A 153 -56.18 12.98 48.70
N LEU A 154 -55.26 13.75 49.32
CA LEU A 154 -54.80 13.47 50.67
C LEU A 154 -55.91 13.60 51.71
N ALA A 155 -56.67 14.70 51.66
CA ALA A 155 -57.70 14.97 52.65
C ALA A 155 -58.80 13.90 52.65
N TRP A 156 -59.18 13.41 51.47
CA TRP A 156 -60.13 12.31 51.33
C TRP A 156 -59.63 11.00 51.91
N GLN A 157 -58.39 10.59 51.59
CA GLN A 157 -57.80 9.36 52.11
C GLN A 157 -57.58 9.40 53.63
N LEU A 158 -57.30 10.58 54.19
CA LEU A 158 -57.05 10.75 55.62
C LEU A 158 -58.33 10.83 56.45
N ALA A 159 -59.38 11.51 55.95
CA ALA A 159 -60.56 11.82 56.76
C ALA A 159 -61.89 11.97 55.96
N GLY A 160 -61.95 11.50 54.70
CA GLY A 160 -63.15 11.55 53.87
C GLY A 160 -63.73 12.96 53.70
N ASP A 161 -65.05 13.10 53.80
CA ASP A 161 -65.75 14.39 53.70
C ASP A 161 -65.31 15.40 54.78
N ALA A 162 -64.98 14.92 55.99
CA ALA A 162 -64.50 15.80 57.05
C ALA A 162 -63.15 16.43 56.67
N GLY A 163 -62.28 15.65 56.03
CA GLY A 163 -61.00 16.15 55.49
C GLY A 163 -61.20 17.21 54.40
N LEU A 164 -62.11 16.98 53.44
CA LEU A 164 -62.38 17.98 52.39
C LEU A 164 -62.95 19.29 52.96
N LYS A 165 -63.78 19.21 54.00
CA LYS A 165 -64.32 20.39 54.69
C LYS A 165 -63.24 21.23 55.40
N VAL A 166 -62.16 20.60 55.87
CA VAL A 166 -60.98 21.32 56.41
C VAL A 166 -60.31 22.16 55.31
N LEU A 167 -60.25 21.65 54.08
CA LEU A 167 -59.65 22.40 52.96
C LEU A 167 -60.56 23.53 52.46
N LYS A 168 -61.88 23.26 52.37
CA LYS A 168 -62.90 24.18 51.91
C LYS A 168 -64.25 23.83 52.55
N ALA A 169 -64.87 24.78 53.24
CA ALA A 169 -66.03 24.54 54.12
C ALA A 169 -67.25 23.86 53.45
N ASP A 170 -67.43 24.06 52.13
CA ASP A 170 -68.52 23.45 51.36
C ASP A 170 -68.25 21.99 50.94
N GLY A 171 -67.07 21.44 51.23
CA GLY A 171 -66.68 20.08 50.89
C GLY A 171 -66.36 19.84 49.40
N SER A 172 -66.33 20.90 48.59
CA SER A 172 -65.85 20.84 47.20
C SER A 172 -64.34 20.99 47.13
N GLU A 173 -63.74 20.64 45.99
CA GLU A 173 -62.29 20.71 45.85
C GLU A 173 -61.77 22.15 45.92
N ARG A 174 -60.64 22.30 46.61
CA ARG A 174 -59.89 23.55 46.70
C ARG A 174 -58.90 23.62 45.54
N VAL A 175 -58.87 24.72 44.78
CA VAL A 175 -57.97 24.88 43.61
C VAL A 175 -56.60 25.48 43.97
N SER A 176 -56.49 26.16 45.12
CA SER A 176 -55.23 26.74 45.61
C SER A 176 -54.57 25.87 46.68
N PRO A 177 -53.23 25.86 46.79
CA PRO A 177 -52.55 25.07 47.82
C PRO A 177 -52.99 25.50 49.23
N PRO A 178 -53.23 24.56 50.15
CA PRO A 178 -53.53 24.86 51.54
C PRO A 178 -52.29 25.34 52.29
N ALA A 179 -52.47 26.27 53.23
CA ALA A 179 -51.41 26.76 54.10
C ALA A 179 -51.07 25.76 55.22
N THR A 180 -49.90 25.93 55.85
CA THR A 180 -49.37 25.03 56.91
C THR A 180 -50.36 24.79 58.05
N ASN A 181 -51.10 25.80 58.50
CA ASN A 181 -52.09 25.65 59.57
C ASN A 181 -53.28 24.76 59.16
N VAL A 182 -53.75 24.86 57.92
CA VAL A 182 -54.81 24.01 57.37
C VAL A 182 -54.32 22.56 57.27
N MET A 183 -53.10 22.36 56.79
CA MET A 183 -52.48 21.02 56.75
C MET A 183 -52.28 20.44 58.14
N THR A 184 -51.88 21.25 59.12
CA THR A 184 -51.75 20.81 60.53
C THR A 184 -53.10 20.32 61.06
N GLN A 185 -54.18 21.07 60.86
CA GLN A 185 -55.54 20.68 61.28
C GLN A 185 -56.00 19.38 60.62
N LEU A 186 -55.70 19.19 59.33
CA LEU A 186 -56.03 17.95 58.62
C LEU A 186 -55.30 16.74 59.21
N LEU A 187 -54.00 16.88 59.51
CA LEU A 187 -53.21 15.80 60.11
C LEU A 187 -53.65 15.49 61.54
N GLU A 188 -54.00 16.50 62.34
CA GLU A 188 -54.56 16.31 63.68
C GLU A 188 -55.90 15.57 63.62
N LEU A 189 -56.79 15.93 62.69
CA LEU A 189 -58.05 15.23 62.47
C LEU A 189 -57.85 13.76 62.11
N ALA A 190 -56.92 13.47 61.18
CA ALA A 190 -56.61 12.11 60.73
C ALA A 190 -56.09 11.18 61.85
N ARG A 191 -55.54 11.77 62.92
CA ARG A 191 -54.95 11.05 64.05
C ARG A 191 -55.94 10.66 65.15
N THR A 192 -57.21 11.06 65.03
CA THR A 192 -58.22 10.86 66.08
C THR A 192 -58.49 9.38 66.38
N GLU A 193 -58.51 8.54 65.34
CA GLU A 193 -58.75 7.08 65.47
C GLU A 193 -57.46 6.26 65.54
N ILE A 194 -56.46 6.63 64.74
CA ILE A 194 -55.17 5.95 64.65
C ILE A 194 -54.09 7.02 64.85
N PRO A 195 -53.27 6.95 65.92
CA PRO A 195 -52.38 8.03 66.31
C PRO A 195 -51.24 8.32 65.31
N ALA A 196 -50.90 7.34 64.46
CA ALA A 196 -49.82 7.45 63.48
C ALA A 196 -50.37 7.64 62.06
N VAL A 197 -49.76 8.55 61.29
CA VAL A 197 -50.13 8.86 59.90
C VAL A 197 -48.91 8.74 59.00
N LEU A 198 -49.02 7.93 57.94
CA LEU A 198 -48.01 7.77 56.90
C LEU A 198 -48.53 8.36 55.59
N ILE A 199 -47.77 9.30 55.02
CA ILE A 199 -48.05 9.92 53.73
C ILE A 199 -46.99 9.49 52.73
N LEU A 200 -47.42 8.99 51.58
CA LEU A 200 -46.54 8.47 50.53
C LEU A 200 -46.78 9.24 49.23
N PHE A 201 -45.75 9.87 48.69
CA PHE A 201 -45.81 10.49 47.37
C PHE A 201 -44.96 9.68 46.40
N ASP A 202 -45.56 9.25 45.30
CA ASP A 202 -44.83 8.58 44.22
C ASP A 202 -44.85 9.40 42.93
N GLU A 203 -43.71 9.45 42.24
CA GLU A 203 -43.57 10.00 40.89
C GLU A 203 -44.02 11.47 40.71
N VAL A 204 -43.76 12.34 41.70
CA VAL A 204 -44.26 13.74 41.76
C VAL A 204 -44.01 14.55 40.48
N LEU A 205 -42.85 14.40 39.84
CA LEU A 205 -42.49 15.14 38.64
C LEU A 205 -43.45 14.87 37.46
N TRP A 206 -44.10 13.71 37.41
CA TRP A 206 -44.99 13.35 36.30
C TRP A 206 -46.14 14.34 36.14
N PHE A 207 -46.86 14.57 37.25
CA PHE A 207 -47.96 15.53 37.32
C PHE A 207 -47.44 16.97 37.24
N ALA A 208 -46.34 17.26 37.95
CA ALA A 208 -45.78 18.61 37.99
C ALA A 208 -45.43 19.11 36.58
N ARG A 209 -44.79 18.29 35.75
CA ARG A 209 -44.46 18.64 34.36
C ARG A 209 -45.72 18.94 33.55
N THR A 210 -46.71 18.02 33.60
CA THR A 210 -47.98 18.15 32.86
C THR A 210 -48.75 19.41 33.26
N MET A 211 -48.78 19.75 34.54
CA MET A 211 -49.48 20.96 35.01
C MET A 211 -48.73 22.24 34.67
N VAL A 212 -47.39 22.23 34.71
CA VAL A 212 -46.55 23.38 34.34
C VAL A 212 -46.63 23.67 32.84
N ASP A 213 -46.77 22.65 31.99
CA ASP A 213 -47.04 22.83 30.56
C ASP A 213 -48.37 23.55 30.30
N LYS A 214 -49.38 23.34 31.15
CA LYS A 214 -50.68 24.01 31.06
C LYS A 214 -50.64 25.43 31.66
N ASP A 215 -49.98 25.61 32.81
CA ASP A 215 -49.84 26.89 33.51
C ASP A 215 -48.53 26.92 34.32
N ALA A 216 -47.61 27.80 33.94
CA ALA A 216 -46.29 27.92 34.57
C ALA A 216 -46.33 28.28 36.06
N ALA A 217 -47.44 28.83 36.57
CA ALA A 217 -47.61 29.11 37.99
C ALA A 217 -47.66 27.83 38.86
N TRP A 218 -47.88 26.65 38.26
CA TRP A 218 -47.94 25.38 38.98
C TRP A 218 -46.64 24.99 39.67
N THR A 219 -45.48 25.42 39.16
CA THR A 219 -44.20 25.21 39.87
C THR A 219 -44.24 25.86 41.25
N GLY A 220 -44.71 27.11 41.32
CA GLY A 220 -44.89 27.84 42.57
C GLY A 220 -45.97 27.20 43.47
N ARG A 221 -47.13 26.83 42.91
CA ARG A 221 -48.21 26.21 43.70
C ARG A 221 -47.80 24.87 44.33
N LEU A 222 -47.08 24.03 43.59
CA LEU A 222 -46.59 22.75 44.11
C LEU A 222 -45.49 22.95 45.16
N LYS A 223 -44.61 23.94 44.96
CA LYS A 223 -43.62 24.33 45.96
C LYS A 223 -44.29 24.79 47.26
N ASP A 224 -45.30 25.65 47.17
CA ASP A 224 -46.05 26.15 48.34
C ASP A 224 -46.78 25.02 49.08
N PHE A 225 -47.34 24.07 48.33
CA PHE A 225 -47.98 22.88 48.89
C PHE A 225 -46.97 21.99 49.61
N LEU A 226 -45.85 21.64 48.97
CA LEU A 226 -44.80 20.81 49.57
C LEU A 226 -44.20 21.49 50.79
N HIS A 227 -43.97 22.80 50.75
CA HIS A 227 -43.55 23.59 51.89
C HIS A 227 -44.55 23.44 53.05
N SER A 228 -45.83 23.71 52.79
CA SER A 228 -46.88 23.66 53.81
C SER A 228 -47.06 22.27 54.40
N LEU A 229 -47.02 21.22 53.57
CA LEU A 229 -47.15 19.82 53.99
C LEU A 229 -45.94 19.36 54.81
N THR A 230 -44.71 19.59 54.33
CA THR A 230 -43.49 19.15 55.04
C THR A 230 -43.37 19.80 56.41
N GLN A 231 -43.71 21.09 56.54
CA GLN A 231 -43.75 21.79 57.83
C GLN A 231 -44.83 21.23 58.77
N ALA A 232 -46.02 20.93 58.24
CA ALA A 232 -47.09 20.33 59.04
C ALA A 232 -46.72 18.92 59.53
N VAL A 233 -46.11 18.09 58.68
CA VAL A 233 -45.66 16.73 59.03
C VAL A 233 -44.54 16.75 60.07
N ALA A 234 -43.61 17.71 59.97
CA ALA A 234 -42.58 17.90 60.99
C ALA A 234 -43.16 18.31 62.35
N LYS A 235 -44.16 19.20 62.34
CA LYS A 235 -44.80 19.74 63.55
C LYS A 235 -45.72 18.74 64.26
N VAL A 236 -46.52 17.97 63.52
CA VAL A 236 -47.50 17.04 64.12
C VAL A 236 -46.80 15.72 64.50
N PRO A 237 -46.91 15.26 65.77
CA PRO A 237 -46.22 14.04 66.21
C PRO A 237 -46.78 12.80 65.49
N GLN A 238 -45.94 11.78 65.33
CA GLN A 238 -46.30 10.50 64.68
C GLN A 238 -46.81 10.61 63.24
N CYS A 239 -46.54 11.74 62.57
CA CYS A 239 -46.71 11.89 61.13
C CYS A 239 -45.39 11.67 60.41
N ALA A 240 -45.39 10.86 59.36
CA ALA A 240 -44.24 10.64 58.48
C ALA A 240 -44.62 10.87 57.01
N LEU A 241 -43.73 11.50 56.26
CA LEU A 241 -43.86 11.72 54.81
C LEU A 241 -42.68 11.07 54.09
N VAL A 242 -42.98 10.20 53.13
CA VAL A 242 -41.97 9.61 52.23
C VAL A 242 -42.26 10.04 50.80
N VAL A 243 -41.30 10.69 50.15
CA VAL A 243 -41.48 11.28 48.81
C VAL A 243 -40.50 10.71 47.80
N SER A 244 -41.03 10.28 46.67
CA SER A 244 -40.32 9.95 45.44
C SER A 244 -40.56 11.07 44.42
N LEU A 245 -39.54 11.91 44.18
CA LEU A 245 -39.68 13.11 43.33
C LEU A 245 -39.50 12.83 41.84
N LEU A 246 -38.68 11.84 41.50
CA LEU A 246 -38.17 11.64 40.14
C LEU A 246 -39.20 10.90 39.30
N ALA A 247 -39.39 11.36 38.06
CA ALA A 247 -40.17 10.66 37.05
C ALA A 247 -39.42 9.40 36.58
N SER A 248 -40.13 8.29 36.42
CA SER A 248 -39.68 7.06 35.77
C SER A 248 -39.58 7.22 34.26
N ASP A 249 -40.22 8.25 33.69
CA ASP A 249 -40.15 8.64 32.28
C ASP A 249 -39.04 9.68 32.05
N THR A 250 -38.00 9.26 31.32
CA THR A 250 -36.84 10.07 30.96
C THR A 250 -37.20 11.25 30.05
N ASN A 251 -38.28 11.15 29.25
CA ASN A 251 -38.70 12.24 28.35
C ASN A 251 -39.16 13.49 29.12
N LYS A 252 -39.64 13.31 30.37
CA LYS A 252 -40.04 14.40 31.25
C LYS A 252 -38.88 15.03 32.03
N MET A 253 -37.63 14.59 31.78
CA MET A 253 -36.41 15.14 32.37
C MET A 253 -35.62 16.05 31.39
N ASP A 254 -36.34 16.75 30.51
CA ASP A 254 -35.80 17.84 29.69
C ASP A 254 -35.25 19.01 30.56
N ALA A 255 -34.78 20.09 29.93
CA ALA A 255 -34.25 21.24 30.68
C ALA A 255 -35.27 21.79 31.70
N LEU A 256 -36.54 21.84 31.32
CA LEU A 256 -37.64 22.30 32.18
C LEU A 256 -37.96 21.29 33.29
N GLY A 257 -38.02 20.00 32.98
CA GLY A 257 -38.20 18.93 33.97
C GLY A 257 -37.10 18.90 35.03
N ARG A 258 -35.84 19.11 34.63
CA ARG A 258 -34.71 19.24 35.55
C ARG A 258 -34.81 20.49 36.43
N GLN A 259 -35.28 21.61 35.88
CA GLN A 259 -35.55 22.82 36.65
C GLN A 259 -36.63 22.59 37.71
N ILE A 260 -37.80 22.07 37.30
CA ILE A 260 -38.93 21.78 38.21
C ILE A 260 -38.46 20.81 39.30
N SER A 261 -37.80 19.72 38.92
CA SER A 261 -37.29 18.73 39.86
C SER A 261 -36.34 19.35 40.88
N LYS A 262 -35.46 20.27 40.46
CA LYS A 262 -34.53 20.96 41.36
C LYS A 262 -35.27 21.87 42.34
N GLU A 263 -36.24 22.64 41.86
CA GLU A 263 -37.02 23.55 42.72
C GLU A 263 -37.84 22.81 43.79
N LEU A 264 -38.48 21.70 43.43
CA LEU A 264 -39.22 20.85 44.38
C LEU A 264 -38.28 20.12 45.35
N PHE A 265 -37.11 19.68 44.85
CA PHE A 265 -36.07 19.05 45.66
C PHE A 265 -35.53 20.00 46.73
N ASP A 266 -35.19 21.23 46.33
CA ASP A 266 -34.64 22.23 47.24
C ASP A 266 -35.62 22.59 48.36
N GLU A 267 -36.93 22.54 48.10
CA GLU A 267 -37.95 22.77 49.13
C GLU A 267 -38.04 21.61 50.13
N ILE A 268 -38.10 20.36 49.66
CA ILE A 268 -38.15 19.17 50.53
C ILE A 268 -36.88 19.05 51.38
N LYS A 269 -35.72 19.31 50.78
CA LYS A 269 -34.40 19.22 51.44
C LYS A 269 -34.27 20.12 52.67
N ARG A 270 -35.07 21.20 52.78
CA ARG A 270 -35.06 22.09 53.96
C ARG A 270 -35.54 21.40 55.22
N VAL A 271 -36.39 20.39 55.09
CA VAL A 271 -37.04 19.69 56.22
C VAL A 271 -36.65 18.21 56.27
N SER A 272 -36.34 17.60 55.12
CA SER A 272 -35.96 16.19 55.06
C SER A 272 -34.56 15.93 55.59
N ASP A 273 -34.36 14.79 56.25
CA ASP A 273 -33.02 14.26 56.50
C ASP A 273 -32.38 13.73 55.20
N GLU A 274 -31.16 13.17 55.33
CA GLU A 274 -30.41 12.56 54.24
C GLU A 274 -31.28 11.60 53.40
N GLY A 275 -31.31 11.84 52.08
CA GLY A 275 -32.12 11.04 51.18
C GLY A 275 -31.60 9.61 51.07
N VAL A 276 -32.53 8.68 50.88
CA VAL A 276 -32.25 7.25 50.94
C VAL A 276 -32.28 6.65 49.54
N ARG A 277 -31.31 5.80 49.22
CA ARG A 277 -31.32 4.91 48.06
C ARG A 277 -31.64 3.49 48.55
N PRO A 278 -32.88 3.01 48.39
CA PRO A 278 -33.28 1.70 48.94
C PRO A 278 -32.49 0.50 48.42
N VAL A 279 -31.87 0.58 47.25
CA VAL A 279 -31.12 -0.51 46.62
C VAL A 279 -29.77 0.00 46.14
N GLU A 280 -28.69 -0.68 46.53
CA GLU A 280 -27.33 -0.43 46.04
C GLU A 280 -26.89 -1.51 45.04
N SER A 281 -25.78 -1.27 44.32
CA SER A 281 -25.30 -2.19 43.26
C SER A 281 -24.98 -3.60 43.78
N HIS A 282 -24.48 -3.72 45.01
CA HIS A 282 -24.15 -5.01 45.62
C HIS A 282 -25.38 -5.83 46.05
N ASP A 283 -26.56 -5.19 46.18
CA ASP A 283 -27.83 -5.87 46.49
C ASP A 283 -28.44 -6.56 45.26
N VAL A 284 -28.05 -6.12 44.06
CA VAL A 284 -28.66 -6.53 42.79
C VAL A 284 -28.61 -8.06 42.56
N PRO A 285 -27.48 -8.77 42.75
CA PRO A 285 -27.44 -10.21 42.53
C PRO A 285 -28.44 -10.98 43.43
N GLU A 286 -28.61 -10.54 44.67
CA GLU A 286 -29.57 -11.11 45.63
C GLU A 286 -31.03 -10.87 45.21
N ILE A 287 -31.32 -9.70 44.62
CA ILE A 287 -32.64 -9.37 44.07
C ILE A 287 -32.94 -10.24 42.85
N LEU A 288 -31.99 -10.31 41.90
CA LEU A 288 -32.12 -11.16 40.70
C LEU A 288 -32.33 -12.62 41.08
N ARG A 289 -31.60 -13.13 42.09
CA ARG A 289 -31.74 -14.52 42.54
C ARG A 289 -33.16 -14.84 43.02
N ARG A 290 -33.75 -14.00 43.86
CA ARG A 290 -35.14 -14.18 44.37
C ARG A 290 -36.19 -14.04 43.28
N ARG A 291 -35.92 -13.20 42.28
CA ARG A 291 -36.88 -12.93 41.19
C ARG A 291 -36.84 -13.99 40.10
N LEU A 292 -35.68 -14.58 39.81
CA LEU A 292 -35.48 -15.53 38.70
C LEU A 292 -35.53 -17.01 39.12
N PHE A 293 -35.08 -17.33 40.34
CA PHE A 293 -34.96 -18.72 40.81
C PHE A 293 -35.93 -19.04 41.95
N THR A 294 -36.15 -20.33 42.15
CA THR A 294 -36.97 -20.84 43.26
C THR A 294 -36.21 -20.77 44.59
N LEU A 295 -36.91 -20.47 45.68
CA LEU A 295 -36.32 -20.32 47.03
C LEU A 295 -35.45 -21.52 47.43
N ALA A 296 -35.95 -22.74 47.20
CA ALA A 296 -35.24 -23.98 47.53
C ALA A 296 -33.88 -24.11 46.81
N SER A 297 -33.73 -23.50 45.63
CA SER A 297 -32.52 -23.63 44.81
C SER A 297 -31.35 -22.73 45.20
N TYR A 298 -31.60 -21.69 46.01
CA TYR A 298 -30.56 -20.74 46.46
C TYR A 298 -30.47 -20.56 47.97
N GLN A 299 -31.32 -21.24 48.75
CA GLN A 299 -31.21 -21.30 50.21
C GLN A 299 -29.98 -22.08 50.66
N ASP A 300 -29.72 -23.24 50.05
CA ASP A 300 -28.49 -24.00 50.26
C ASP A 300 -27.35 -23.43 49.40
N ARG A 301 -26.34 -22.88 50.08
CA ARG A 301 -25.16 -22.28 49.44
C ARG A 301 -23.93 -23.18 49.46
N SER A 302 -24.02 -24.39 50.03
CA SER A 302 -22.88 -25.29 50.24
C SER A 302 -22.18 -25.68 48.93
N ALA A 303 -22.93 -25.78 47.82
CA ALA A 303 -22.40 -26.14 46.52
C ALA A 303 -21.72 -24.97 45.77
N TRP A 304 -21.95 -23.71 46.16
CA TRP A 304 -21.52 -22.55 45.38
C TRP A 304 -19.99 -22.42 45.26
N PRO A 305 -19.19 -22.61 46.34
CA PRO A 305 -17.73 -22.52 46.23
C PRO A 305 -17.17 -23.46 45.17
N SER A 306 -17.64 -24.71 45.12
CA SER A 306 -17.16 -25.68 44.12
C SER A 306 -17.42 -25.25 42.67
N GLN A 307 -18.57 -24.63 42.41
CA GLN A 307 -18.95 -24.13 41.08
C GLN A 307 -18.15 -22.88 40.69
N VAL A 308 -17.97 -21.95 41.65
CA VAL A 308 -17.15 -20.75 41.46
C VAL A 308 -15.68 -21.13 41.23
N TYR A 309 -15.14 -22.09 41.98
CA TYR A 309 -13.78 -22.58 41.77
C TYR A 309 -13.59 -23.17 40.37
N ALA A 310 -14.54 -23.95 39.87
CA ALA A 310 -14.48 -24.51 38.52
C ALA A 310 -14.50 -23.41 37.44
N ALA A 311 -15.35 -22.38 37.61
CA ALA A 311 -15.39 -21.23 36.71
C ALA A 311 -14.08 -20.42 36.74
N LEU A 312 -13.54 -20.13 37.93
CA LEU A 312 -12.29 -19.38 38.06
C LEU A 312 -11.08 -20.14 37.49
N ASN A 313 -11.01 -21.46 37.68
CA ASN A 313 -9.96 -22.27 37.04
C ASN A 313 -9.98 -22.14 35.52
N SER A 314 -11.18 -22.05 34.92
CA SER A 314 -11.35 -21.87 33.48
C SER A 314 -10.88 -20.48 33.04
N LEU A 315 -11.20 -19.44 33.83
CA LEU A 315 -10.81 -18.06 33.57
C LEU A 315 -9.31 -17.80 33.73
N GLU A 316 -8.64 -18.49 34.65
CA GLU A 316 -7.18 -18.39 34.83
C GLU A 316 -6.37 -18.85 33.61
N ALA A 317 -6.94 -19.73 32.79
CA ALA A 317 -6.30 -20.17 31.55
C ALA A 317 -6.22 -19.03 30.52
N VAL A 318 -7.19 -18.11 30.52
CA VAL A 318 -7.31 -17.03 29.51
C VAL A 318 -6.99 -15.64 30.05
N ASP A 319 -6.91 -15.45 31.37
CA ASP A 319 -6.54 -14.18 32.02
C ASP A 319 -5.56 -14.36 33.19
N ALA A 320 -4.34 -13.87 33.00
CA ALA A 320 -3.29 -13.93 34.03
C ALA A 320 -3.59 -13.06 35.26
N GLN A 321 -4.40 -11.99 35.14
CA GLN A 321 -4.74 -11.12 36.28
C GLN A 321 -5.69 -11.79 37.25
N THR A 322 -6.68 -12.56 36.76
CA THR A 322 -7.54 -13.41 37.60
C THR A 322 -6.71 -14.34 38.47
N LYS A 323 -5.64 -14.93 37.93
CA LYS A 323 -4.71 -15.77 38.68
C LYS A 323 -3.96 -15.01 39.78
N GLN A 324 -3.55 -13.77 39.52
CA GLN A 324 -2.85 -12.93 40.50
C GLN A 324 -3.76 -12.46 41.64
N HIS A 325 -5.04 -12.22 41.36
CA HIS A 325 -6.02 -11.69 42.31
C HIS A 325 -7.09 -12.71 42.71
N ARG A 326 -6.76 -14.01 42.67
CA ARG A 326 -7.71 -15.12 42.81
C ARG A 326 -8.61 -15.01 44.04
N SER A 327 -8.06 -14.64 45.21
CA SER A 327 -8.85 -14.51 46.44
C SER A 327 -9.92 -13.42 46.36
N THR A 328 -9.64 -12.31 45.67
CA THR A 328 -10.58 -11.19 45.50
C THR A 328 -11.65 -11.57 44.47
N GLU A 329 -11.25 -12.19 43.36
CA GLU A 329 -12.19 -12.68 42.35
C GLU A 329 -13.11 -13.77 42.92
N GLU A 330 -12.60 -14.69 43.75
CA GLU A 330 -13.44 -15.68 44.42
C GLU A 330 -14.56 -15.06 45.25
N GLN A 331 -14.26 -14.02 46.04
CA GLN A 331 -15.28 -13.29 46.80
C GLN A 331 -16.28 -12.60 45.88
N ARG A 332 -15.80 -11.97 44.79
CA ARG A 332 -16.64 -11.28 43.80
C ARG A 332 -17.62 -12.26 43.13
N TYR A 333 -17.13 -13.41 42.68
CA TYR A 333 -17.94 -14.44 42.03
C TYR A 333 -18.89 -15.15 42.99
N LEU A 334 -18.49 -15.40 44.24
CA LEU A 334 -19.37 -15.95 45.26
C LEU A 334 -20.54 -15.01 45.59
N ALA A 335 -20.29 -13.69 45.62
CA ALA A 335 -21.32 -12.70 45.87
C ALA A 335 -22.35 -12.62 44.73
N THR A 336 -21.91 -12.79 43.48
CA THR A 336 -22.77 -12.68 42.29
C THR A 336 -23.35 -14.00 41.80
N TYR A 337 -22.88 -15.16 42.29
CA TYR A 337 -23.36 -16.48 41.87
C TYR A 337 -24.90 -16.55 41.84
N PRO A 338 -25.53 -17.07 40.78
CA PRO A 338 -24.94 -17.75 39.61
C PRO A 338 -24.59 -16.84 38.43
N PHE A 339 -24.57 -15.52 38.60
CA PHE A 339 -24.29 -14.56 37.52
C PHE A 339 -22.80 -14.23 37.41
N HIS A 340 -22.31 -14.11 36.18
CA HIS A 340 -20.97 -13.59 35.90
C HIS A 340 -20.89 -12.12 36.32
N PRO A 341 -19.90 -11.70 37.12
CA PRO A 341 -19.86 -10.34 37.66
C PRO A 341 -19.67 -9.29 36.55
N ASP A 342 -18.81 -9.53 35.56
CA ASP A 342 -18.60 -8.58 34.46
C ASP A 342 -19.82 -8.43 33.54
N LEU A 343 -20.72 -9.43 33.49
CA LEU A 343 -21.99 -9.31 32.77
C LEU A 343 -22.92 -8.34 33.50
N LEU A 344 -23.04 -8.47 34.82
CA LEU A 344 -23.84 -7.55 35.62
C LEU A 344 -23.27 -6.13 35.55
N GLU A 345 -21.95 -5.99 35.53
CA GLU A 345 -21.29 -4.69 35.37
C GLU A 345 -21.58 -4.06 34.00
N ALA A 346 -21.59 -4.83 32.91
CA ALA A 346 -22.01 -4.33 31.62
C ALA A 346 -23.48 -3.87 31.62
N LEU A 347 -24.39 -4.67 32.17
CA LEU A 347 -25.83 -4.38 32.17
C LEU A 347 -26.19 -3.19 33.10
N TYR A 348 -25.66 -3.15 34.32
CA TYR A 348 -25.97 -2.10 35.30
C TYR A 348 -25.06 -0.86 35.21
N GLY A 349 -23.83 -1.03 34.73
CA GLY A 349 -22.89 0.06 34.56
C GLY A 349 -23.11 0.81 33.26
N LYS A 350 -23.41 0.12 32.17
CA LYS A 350 -23.55 0.70 30.82
C LYS A 350 -25.01 0.77 30.35
N TRP A 351 -25.74 -0.34 30.32
CA TRP A 351 -27.06 -0.40 29.67
C TRP A 351 -28.17 0.41 30.36
N THR A 352 -28.09 0.62 31.68
CA THR A 352 -29.06 1.47 32.39
C THR A 352 -28.99 2.95 31.98
N GLN A 353 -27.99 3.35 31.20
CA GLN A 353 -27.85 4.70 30.66
C GLN A 353 -28.70 4.93 29.38
N LEU A 354 -29.20 3.86 28.74
CA LEU A 354 -30.00 3.94 27.51
C LEU A 354 -31.42 4.44 27.81
N GLU A 355 -31.89 5.46 27.08
CA GLU A 355 -33.23 6.08 27.31
C GLU A 355 -34.40 5.10 27.14
N GLY A 356 -34.25 4.07 26.29
CA GLY A 356 -35.26 3.01 26.07
C GLY A 356 -35.15 1.79 26.98
N PHE A 357 -34.12 1.71 27.83
CA PHE A 357 -33.87 0.56 28.68
C PHE A 357 -34.38 0.81 30.10
N GLN A 358 -35.41 0.08 30.53
CA GLN A 358 -36.10 0.29 31.81
C GLN A 358 -35.29 -0.15 33.05
N GLN A 359 -34.08 0.37 33.25
CA GLN A 359 -33.14 0.09 34.34
C GLN A 359 -33.20 -1.39 34.82
N THR A 360 -33.39 -1.66 36.12
CA THR A 360 -33.50 -3.01 36.70
C THR A 360 -34.63 -3.86 36.09
N ARG A 361 -35.75 -3.25 35.67
CA ARG A 361 -36.89 -4.00 35.11
C ARG A 361 -36.58 -4.52 33.71
N GLY A 362 -35.91 -3.70 32.90
CA GLY A 362 -35.37 -4.09 31.60
C GLY A 362 -34.41 -5.27 31.75
N ILE A 363 -33.43 -5.15 32.66
CA ILE A 363 -32.46 -6.23 32.93
C ILE A 363 -33.13 -7.52 33.36
N LEU A 364 -34.05 -7.44 34.33
CA LEU A 364 -34.76 -8.61 34.83
C LEU A 364 -35.56 -9.31 33.72
N LYS A 365 -36.25 -8.53 32.88
CA LYS A 365 -37.00 -9.05 31.73
C LYS A 365 -36.07 -9.71 30.71
N THR A 366 -34.99 -9.04 30.33
CA THR A 366 -34.03 -9.56 29.37
C THR A 366 -33.38 -10.85 29.88
N LEU A 367 -32.92 -10.88 31.14
CA LEU A 367 -32.33 -12.08 31.74
C LEU A 367 -33.35 -13.20 31.90
N ALA A 368 -34.60 -12.91 32.28
CA ALA A 368 -35.66 -13.92 32.32
C ALA A 368 -35.89 -14.57 30.95
N SER A 369 -35.93 -13.75 29.89
CA SER A 369 -36.07 -14.20 28.51
C SER A 369 -34.85 -15.03 28.06
N ALA A 370 -33.64 -14.54 28.33
CA ALA A 370 -32.39 -15.22 28.00
C ALA A 370 -32.27 -16.58 28.69
N LEU A 371 -32.57 -16.63 30.00
CA LEU A 371 -32.48 -17.86 30.78
C LEU A 371 -33.54 -18.88 30.37
N ARG A 372 -34.75 -18.45 30.02
CA ARG A 372 -35.78 -19.34 29.48
C ARG A 372 -35.29 -20.01 28.19
N ASP A 373 -34.76 -19.23 27.26
CA ASP A 373 -34.29 -19.73 25.97
C ASP A 373 -33.02 -20.61 26.13
N ALA A 374 -32.15 -20.28 27.10
CA ALA A 374 -30.92 -21.02 27.39
C ALA A 374 -31.14 -22.31 28.21
N ALA A 375 -32.20 -22.40 29.02
CA ALA A 375 -32.41 -23.49 29.98
C ALA A 375 -32.38 -24.90 29.39
N ALA A 376 -32.74 -25.05 28.11
CA ALA A 376 -32.79 -26.34 27.43
C ALA A 376 -31.43 -26.84 26.91
N TRP A 377 -30.43 -25.96 26.74
CA TRP A 377 -29.20 -26.30 26.03
C TRP A 377 -27.91 -25.81 26.69
N ASP A 378 -27.95 -24.72 27.47
CA ASP A 378 -26.76 -24.21 28.15
C ASP A 378 -26.35 -25.11 29.32
N LYS A 379 -25.05 -25.36 29.43
CA LYS A 379 -24.45 -26.20 30.47
C LYS A 379 -23.31 -25.50 31.21
N GLN A 380 -23.06 -24.23 30.92
CA GLN A 380 -21.97 -23.48 31.55
C GLN A 380 -22.23 -23.26 33.06
N PRO A 381 -21.17 -23.13 33.88
CA PRO A 381 -21.30 -23.06 35.34
C PRO A 381 -21.92 -21.75 35.85
N LEU A 382 -21.87 -20.69 35.04
CA LEU A 382 -22.34 -19.34 35.38
C LEU A 382 -23.12 -18.74 34.21
N ILE A 383 -24.02 -17.82 34.53
CA ILE A 383 -24.79 -17.05 33.55
C ILE A 383 -23.91 -15.90 33.05
N GLY A 384 -23.43 -16.01 31.81
CA GLY A 384 -22.56 -15.04 31.13
C GLY A 384 -23.12 -14.61 29.78
N ALA A 385 -22.25 -14.29 28.82
CA ALA A 385 -22.69 -13.84 27.49
C ALA A 385 -23.41 -14.94 26.67
N GLN A 386 -23.21 -16.22 27.02
CA GLN A 386 -23.77 -17.35 26.30
C GLN A 386 -25.30 -17.42 26.34
N VAL A 387 -25.94 -16.92 27.41
CA VAL A 387 -27.41 -17.00 27.54
C VAL A 387 -28.15 -16.11 26.52
N PHE A 388 -27.43 -15.19 25.86
CA PHE A 388 -27.99 -14.38 24.79
C PHE A 388 -27.87 -15.03 23.41
N LEU A 389 -27.25 -16.20 23.29
CA LEU A 389 -27.19 -16.95 22.04
C LEU A 389 -28.44 -17.81 21.85
N GLY A 390 -28.82 -18.09 20.60
CA GLY A 390 -29.83 -19.12 20.31
C GLY A 390 -29.28 -20.52 20.56
N ALA A 391 -30.13 -21.55 20.58
CA ALA A 391 -29.67 -22.94 20.65
C ALA A 391 -28.73 -23.28 19.46
N VAL A 392 -27.89 -24.30 19.62
CA VAL A 392 -26.97 -24.74 18.55
C VAL A 392 -27.78 -25.09 17.30
N GLY A 393 -27.45 -24.47 16.16
CA GLY A 393 -28.15 -24.66 14.88
C GLY A 393 -29.45 -23.85 14.71
N ALA A 394 -29.85 -23.04 15.70
CA ALA A 394 -30.95 -22.10 15.53
C ALA A 394 -30.55 -20.94 14.61
N GLU A 395 -31.44 -20.57 13.67
CA GLU A 395 -31.23 -19.42 12.80
C GLU A 395 -31.65 -18.11 13.49
N GLY A 396 -30.86 -17.06 13.30
CA GLY A 396 -31.16 -15.71 13.81
C GLY A 396 -30.79 -15.49 15.27
N LEU A 397 -31.27 -14.36 15.81
CA LEU A 397 -30.99 -13.94 17.20
C LEU A 397 -31.92 -14.64 18.20
N SER A 398 -31.42 -14.86 19.41
CA SER A 398 -32.28 -15.24 20.55
C SER A 398 -33.30 -14.15 20.86
N THR A 399 -34.37 -14.49 21.58
CA THR A 399 -35.39 -13.51 21.99
C THR A 399 -34.77 -12.34 22.76
N ALA A 400 -33.85 -12.65 23.68
CA ALA A 400 -33.18 -11.65 24.50
C ALA A 400 -32.17 -10.80 23.71
N ALA A 401 -31.37 -11.40 22.82
CA ALA A 401 -30.46 -10.64 21.96
C ALA A 401 -31.22 -9.71 21.00
N ASN A 402 -32.33 -10.18 20.43
CA ASN A 402 -33.19 -9.36 19.58
C ASN A 402 -33.82 -8.20 20.36
N GLU A 403 -34.29 -8.44 21.60
CA GLU A 403 -34.79 -7.37 22.46
C GLU A 403 -33.71 -6.31 22.76
N LEU A 404 -32.50 -6.73 23.15
CA LEU A 404 -31.37 -5.82 23.38
C LEU A 404 -31.00 -5.04 22.12
N ALA A 405 -30.96 -5.70 20.96
CA ALA A 405 -30.68 -5.07 19.66
C ALA A 405 -31.73 -4.01 19.29
N ASN A 406 -33.02 -4.31 19.51
CA ASN A 406 -34.10 -3.36 19.26
C ASN A 406 -34.05 -2.16 20.21
N ILE A 407 -33.66 -2.35 21.48
CA ILE A 407 -33.48 -1.25 22.42
C ILE A 407 -32.31 -0.36 22.01
N ALA A 408 -31.16 -0.96 21.65
CA ALA A 408 -30.01 -0.22 21.13
C ALA A 408 -30.32 0.52 19.81
N GLN A 409 -31.30 0.05 19.02
CA GLN A 409 -31.76 0.70 17.80
C GLN A 409 -32.58 1.99 18.05
N VAL A 410 -33.14 2.16 19.25
CA VAL A 410 -33.91 3.37 19.61
C VAL A 410 -32.99 4.58 19.77
N GLU A 411 -31.72 4.40 20.14
CA GLU A 411 -30.74 5.49 20.13
C GLU A 411 -30.52 5.99 18.69
N GLN A 412 -31.02 7.19 18.40
CA GLN A 412 -30.88 7.83 17.09
C GLN A 412 -29.62 8.68 17.06
N TYR A 413 -28.81 8.49 16.02
CA TYR A 413 -27.70 9.36 15.67
C TYR A 413 -27.80 9.70 14.17
N ASP A 414 -27.58 10.96 13.80
CA ASP A 414 -27.74 11.50 12.43
C ASP A 414 -29.09 11.19 11.75
N GLY A 415 -30.17 11.06 12.54
CA GLY A 415 -31.52 10.83 12.01
C GLY A 415 -31.73 9.47 11.34
N ARG A 416 -30.81 8.50 11.49
CA ARG A 416 -30.94 7.14 10.93
C ARG A 416 -31.01 6.08 12.02
N LYS A 417 -32.03 5.22 11.95
CA LYS A 417 -32.15 4.04 12.81
C LYS A 417 -31.17 2.96 12.35
N GLN A 418 -30.36 2.46 13.29
CA GLN A 418 -29.37 1.42 13.03
C GLN A 418 -30.01 0.04 13.09
N ASN A 419 -29.76 -0.82 12.12
CA ASN A 419 -30.34 -2.17 12.09
C ASN A 419 -29.48 -3.16 12.90
N TRP A 420 -29.39 -2.95 14.22
CA TRP A 420 -28.66 -3.82 15.13
C TRP A 420 -29.04 -5.31 15.01
N PRO A 421 -30.32 -5.70 14.80
CA PRO A 421 -30.66 -7.09 14.55
C PRO A 421 -29.91 -7.71 13.36
N ALA A 422 -29.82 -6.97 12.24
CA ALA A 422 -29.08 -7.43 11.06
C ALA A 422 -27.56 -7.44 11.28
N ILE A 423 -27.03 -6.43 11.97
CA ILE A 423 -25.60 -6.34 12.31
C ILE A 423 -25.17 -7.53 13.15
N LEU A 424 -25.89 -7.81 14.25
CA LEU A 424 -25.55 -8.94 15.12
C LEU A 424 -25.70 -10.28 14.40
N SER A 425 -26.73 -10.43 13.56
CA SER A 425 -26.89 -11.65 12.75
C SER A 425 -25.70 -11.88 11.81
N ALA A 426 -25.21 -10.81 11.16
CA ALA A 426 -24.03 -10.89 10.29
C ALA A 426 -22.74 -11.19 11.09
N GLU A 427 -22.53 -10.51 12.22
CA GLU A 427 -21.34 -10.72 13.06
C GLU A 427 -21.31 -12.11 13.71
N LEU A 428 -22.46 -12.64 14.14
CA LEU A 428 -22.56 -14.01 14.63
C LEU A 428 -22.25 -15.04 13.53
N ALA A 429 -22.66 -14.78 12.28
CA ALA A 429 -22.28 -15.63 11.15
C ALA A 429 -20.77 -15.59 10.87
N HIS A 430 -20.15 -14.42 10.94
CA HIS A 430 -18.69 -14.28 10.83
C HIS A 430 -17.96 -14.97 11.98
N ALA A 431 -18.47 -14.86 13.20
CA ALA A 431 -17.92 -15.52 14.38
C ALA A 431 -18.01 -17.05 14.29
N ALA A 432 -19.17 -17.59 13.87
CA ALA A 432 -19.36 -19.02 13.64
C ALA A 432 -18.35 -19.56 12.61
N LYS A 433 -18.13 -18.82 11.51
CA LYS A 433 -17.13 -19.16 10.50
C LYS A 433 -15.70 -19.05 11.01
N ALA A 434 -15.39 -18.03 11.81
CA ALA A 434 -14.07 -17.85 12.41
C ALA A 434 -13.71 -18.95 13.43
N GLN A 435 -14.73 -19.56 14.03
CA GLN A 435 -14.58 -20.68 14.96
C GLN A 435 -14.49 -22.05 14.24
N GLU A 436 -14.92 -22.14 12.99
CA GLU A 436 -14.96 -23.40 12.23
C GLU A 436 -13.57 -24.04 12.13
N GLY A 437 -13.46 -25.31 12.57
CA GLY A 437 -12.20 -26.05 12.56
C GLY A 437 -11.32 -25.89 13.80
N LEU A 438 -11.67 -25.02 14.76
CA LEU A 438 -10.91 -24.83 16.01
C LEU A 438 -11.45 -25.72 17.14
N LEU A 439 -10.80 -26.87 17.38
CA LEU A 439 -11.27 -27.89 18.34
C LEU A 439 -11.27 -27.43 19.81
N GLY A 440 -10.49 -26.40 20.16
CA GLY A 440 -10.39 -25.88 21.54
C GLY A 440 -11.37 -24.77 21.91
N VAL A 441 -12.34 -24.45 21.04
CA VAL A 441 -13.40 -23.44 21.25
C VAL A 441 -14.75 -24.04 20.85
N ALA A 442 -15.18 -25.06 21.60
CA ALA A 442 -16.42 -25.80 21.33
C ALA A 442 -17.66 -25.20 22.00
N GLY A 443 -17.47 -24.21 22.89
CA GLY A 443 -18.52 -23.53 23.64
C GLY A 443 -19.15 -22.35 22.92
N ARG A 444 -18.86 -22.13 21.63
CA ARG A 444 -19.31 -20.94 20.87
C ARG A 444 -18.73 -19.64 21.42
N GLU A 445 -17.48 -19.70 21.87
CA GLU A 445 -16.75 -18.62 22.52
C GLU A 445 -16.61 -17.40 21.61
N ILE A 446 -16.43 -17.59 20.29
CA ILE A 446 -16.31 -16.46 19.36
C ILE A 446 -17.66 -15.77 19.15
N GLU A 447 -18.75 -16.53 19.15
CA GLU A 447 -20.11 -15.95 19.11
C GLU A 447 -20.47 -15.26 20.43
N GLN A 448 -20.04 -15.82 21.56
CA GLN A 448 -20.13 -15.14 22.86
C GLN A 448 -19.32 -13.83 22.85
N ALA A 449 -18.17 -13.78 22.16
CA ALA A 449 -17.36 -12.56 22.02
C ALA A 449 -18.09 -11.47 21.23
N VAL A 450 -18.89 -11.82 20.22
CA VAL A 450 -19.79 -10.88 19.53
C VAL A 450 -20.77 -10.27 20.53
N MET A 451 -21.44 -11.10 21.34
CA MET A 451 -22.39 -10.61 22.34
C MET A 451 -21.73 -9.78 23.43
N ALA A 452 -20.57 -10.20 23.94
CA ALA A 452 -19.78 -9.45 24.91
C ALA A 452 -19.37 -8.08 24.37
N THR A 453 -18.87 -8.04 23.13
CA THR A 453 -18.48 -6.80 22.46
C THR A 453 -19.70 -5.89 22.23
N PHE A 454 -20.82 -6.45 21.79
CA PHE A 454 -22.08 -5.69 21.63
C PHE A 454 -22.54 -5.08 22.94
N LEU A 455 -22.62 -5.87 24.01
CA LEU A 455 -23.02 -5.40 25.34
C LEU A 455 -22.11 -4.27 25.83
N HIS A 456 -20.81 -4.33 25.53
CA HIS A 456 -19.88 -3.27 25.91
C HIS A 456 -19.84 -2.07 24.96
N SER A 457 -20.43 -2.17 23.77
CA SER A 457 -20.48 -1.08 22.78
C SER A 457 -21.67 -0.13 22.96
N GLN A 458 -22.56 -0.44 23.92
CA GLN A 458 -23.75 0.36 24.25
C GLN A 458 -23.63 1.00 25.65
N PRO A 459 -24.13 2.23 25.88
CA PRO A 459 -24.55 3.21 24.85
C PRO A 459 -23.38 3.62 23.95
N ILE A 460 -23.69 4.31 22.85
CA ILE A 460 -22.69 4.73 21.87
C ILE A 460 -21.51 5.45 22.54
N GLY A 461 -20.28 5.07 22.18
CA GLY A 461 -19.04 5.60 22.74
C GLY A 461 -18.42 4.71 23.82
N GLN A 462 -19.16 3.72 24.31
CA GLN A 462 -18.61 2.65 25.12
C GLN A 462 -17.82 1.66 24.26
N GLN A 463 -16.87 0.98 24.90
CA GLN A 463 -15.99 -0.01 24.28
C GLN A 463 -15.59 -1.07 25.31
N ALA A 464 -15.02 -2.18 24.83
CA ALA A 464 -14.40 -3.21 25.66
C ALA A 464 -12.88 -3.26 25.41
N LYS A 465 -12.11 -3.57 26.44
CA LYS A 465 -10.72 -4.04 26.28
C LYS A 465 -10.72 -5.55 26.01
N THR A 466 -9.67 -6.05 25.36
CA THR A 466 -9.51 -7.50 25.11
C THR A 466 -9.74 -8.36 26.34
N ARG A 467 -9.21 -7.92 27.49
CA ARG A 467 -9.39 -8.64 28.76
C ARG A 467 -10.86 -8.79 29.14
N GLU A 468 -11.67 -7.74 28.98
CA GLU A 468 -13.10 -7.76 29.33
C GLU A 468 -13.86 -8.74 28.44
N VAL A 469 -13.52 -8.80 27.14
CA VAL A 469 -14.07 -9.79 26.21
C VAL A 469 -13.65 -11.22 26.62
N LYS A 470 -12.35 -11.44 26.90
CA LYS A 470 -11.81 -12.75 27.31
C LYS A 470 -12.44 -13.28 28.60
N LEU A 471 -12.69 -12.41 29.59
CA LEU A 471 -13.35 -12.82 30.84
C LEU A 471 -14.77 -13.34 30.57
N LEU A 472 -15.55 -12.66 29.72
CA LEU A 472 -16.93 -13.06 29.44
C LEU A 472 -17.06 -14.35 28.63
N VAL A 473 -16.03 -14.78 27.90
CA VAL A 473 -16.04 -15.99 27.05
C VAL A 473 -15.23 -17.16 27.63
N GLY A 474 -14.42 -16.92 28.66
CA GLY A 474 -13.54 -17.93 29.25
C GLY A 474 -14.24 -19.01 30.08
N LEU A 475 -15.55 -18.87 30.33
CA LEU A 475 -16.33 -19.82 31.14
C LEU A 475 -16.42 -21.23 30.54
N ALA A 476 -16.26 -21.36 29.22
CA ALA A 476 -16.28 -22.63 28.52
C ALA A 476 -14.94 -23.41 28.62
N ALA A 477 -13.96 -22.88 29.37
CA ALA A 477 -12.59 -23.39 29.45
C ALA A 477 -11.93 -23.59 28.07
N PRO A 478 -11.95 -22.57 27.18
CA PRO A 478 -11.36 -22.69 25.87
C PRO A 478 -9.83 -22.83 25.96
N ASP A 479 -9.24 -23.48 24.96
CA ASP A 479 -7.79 -23.44 24.76
C ASP A 479 -7.37 -22.00 24.40
N PRO A 480 -6.43 -21.38 25.13
CA PRO A 480 -6.10 -19.96 24.95
C PRO A 480 -5.57 -19.64 23.54
N ILE A 481 -4.86 -20.57 22.91
CA ILE A 481 -4.29 -20.37 21.58
C ILE A 481 -5.41 -20.39 20.54
N ASN A 482 -6.28 -21.40 20.59
CA ASN A 482 -7.43 -21.48 19.69
C ASN A 482 -8.42 -20.32 19.91
N LEU A 483 -8.60 -19.86 21.15
CA LEU A 483 -9.40 -18.67 21.44
C LEU A 483 -8.82 -17.43 20.76
N ASP A 484 -7.51 -17.19 20.90
CA ASP A 484 -6.85 -16.03 20.29
C ASP A 484 -6.85 -16.13 18.76
N GLN A 485 -6.71 -17.33 18.19
CA GLN A 485 -6.84 -17.55 16.75
C GLN A 485 -8.26 -17.24 16.24
N GLY A 486 -9.29 -17.73 16.93
CA GLY A 486 -10.68 -17.48 16.56
C GLY A 486 -11.07 -16.00 16.70
N LEU A 487 -10.63 -15.34 17.77
CA LEU A 487 -10.86 -13.91 17.99
C LEU A 487 -10.13 -13.07 16.93
N ALA A 488 -8.88 -13.40 16.59
CA ALA A 488 -8.15 -12.72 15.52
C ALA A 488 -8.84 -12.93 14.16
N ALA A 489 -9.25 -14.15 13.85
CA ALA A 489 -9.97 -14.48 12.62
C ALA A 489 -11.31 -13.74 12.53
N TRP A 490 -12.06 -13.61 13.63
CA TRP A 490 -13.27 -12.79 13.65
C TRP A 490 -12.94 -11.31 13.46
N ALA A 491 -11.95 -10.76 14.17
CA ALA A 491 -11.52 -9.37 13.98
C ALA A 491 -11.08 -9.06 12.54
N ASP A 492 -10.48 -10.05 11.87
CA ASP A 492 -10.05 -9.93 10.48
C ASP A 492 -11.19 -10.06 9.46
N ASN A 493 -12.29 -10.74 9.80
CA ASN A 493 -13.42 -10.95 8.90
C ASN A 493 -14.67 -10.13 9.21
N SER A 494 -14.73 -9.50 10.39
CA SER A 494 -15.85 -8.69 10.84
C SER A 494 -16.13 -7.54 9.87
N TRP A 495 -17.42 -7.23 9.71
CA TRP A 495 -17.93 -6.15 8.88
C TRP A 495 -18.31 -4.92 9.70
N TYR A 496 -18.49 -5.07 11.00
CA TYR A 496 -18.99 -4.02 11.89
C TYR A 496 -18.08 -3.72 13.09
N LEU A 497 -16.95 -4.43 13.27
CA LEU A 497 -15.93 -3.95 14.20
C LEU A 497 -15.34 -2.63 13.70
N ASP A 498 -15.29 -1.66 14.60
CA ASP A 498 -14.89 -0.29 14.33
C ASP A 498 -13.41 -0.20 13.90
N ASP A 499 -13.17 0.32 12.68
CA ASP A 499 -11.85 0.41 12.07
C ASP A 499 -10.86 1.22 12.91
N LEU A 500 -11.35 2.19 13.70
CA LEU A 500 -10.56 2.98 14.64
C LEU A 500 -9.73 2.12 15.60
N PHE A 501 -10.27 0.99 16.05
CA PHE A 501 -9.70 0.21 17.15
C PHE A 501 -9.09 -1.12 16.70
N THR A 502 -9.35 -1.56 15.47
CA THR A 502 -8.84 -2.85 14.96
C THR A 502 -7.38 -2.81 14.49
N GLY A 503 -6.80 -1.62 14.35
CA GLY A 503 -5.41 -1.42 13.91
C GLY A 503 -4.38 -1.65 15.00
N GLU A 504 -4.64 -1.21 16.23
CA GLU A 504 -3.73 -1.44 17.36
C GLU A 504 -3.92 -2.83 17.94
N ARG A 505 -2.93 -3.70 17.74
CA ARG A 505 -2.97 -5.09 18.23
C ARG A 505 -1.96 -5.36 19.35
N GLU A 506 -2.36 -6.20 20.29
CA GLU A 506 -1.52 -6.77 21.35
C GLU A 506 -1.73 -8.28 21.35
N GLY A 507 -0.65 -9.06 21.23
CA GLY A 507 -0.75 -10.52 21.10
C GLY A 507 -1.53 -11.00 19.86
N GLY A 508 -1.61 -10.18 18.81
CA GLY A 508 -2.38 -10.50 17.59
C GLY A 508 -3.87 -10.11 17.63
N LEU A 509 -4.36 -9.62 18.78
CA LEU A 509 -5.75 -9.20 18.99
C LEU A 509 -5.89 -7.68 19.06
N PRO A 510 -7.00 -7.07 18.58
CA PRO A 510 -7.30 -5.65 18.82
C PRO A 510 -7.27 -5.31 20.31
N LYS A 511 -6.56 -4.26 20.73
CA LYS A 511 -6.55 -3.85 22.15
C LYS A 511 -7.95 -3.50 22.67
N VAL A 512 -8.72 -2.85 21.80
CA VAL A 512 -10.07 -2.34 22.05
C VAL A 512 -11.04 -2.96 21.05
N TRP A 513 -12.19 -3.40 21.56
CA TRP A 513 -13.27 -4.04 20.82
C TRP A 513 -14.50 -3.16 20.91
N ARG A 514 -15.01 -2.77 19.76
CA ARG A 514 -16.24 -1.99 19.64
C ARG A 514 -16.95 -2.37 18.35
N LEU A 515 -18.21 -2.77 18.48
CA LEU A 515 -19.10 -2.91 17.33
C LEU A 515 -19.65 -1.53 17.00
N GLY A 516 -19.36 -1.09 15.78
CA GLY A 516 -19.93 0.10 15.17
C GLY A 516 -21.29 -0.19 14.54
N SER A 517 -22.08 0.86 14.36
CA SER A 517 -23.34 0.79 13.63
C SER A 517 -23.17 0.94 12.11
N LYS A 518 -21.98 1.33 11.67
CA LYS A 518 -21.63 1.57 10.27
C LYS A 518 -20.78 0.42 9.73
N PRO A 519 -20.98 0.03 8.46
CA PRO A 519 -20.05 -0.81 7.71
C PRO A 519 -18.60 -0.31 7.86
N ASN A 520 -17.69 -1.22 8.16
CA ASN A 520 -16.25 -0.94 8.11
C ASN A 520 -15.74 -0.97 6.66
N LEU A 521 -14.50 -0.54 6.46
CA LEU A 521 -13.85 -0.45 5.14
C LEU A 521 -13.88 -1.79 4.39
N LYS A 522 -13.81 -2.93 5.09
CA LYS A 522 -13.81 -4.27 4.47
C LYS A 522 -15.18 -4.61 3.88
N GLN A 523 -16.26 -4.37 4.62
CA GLN A 523 -17.61 -4.58 4.09
C GLN A 523 -17.88 -3.64 2.91
N MET A 524 -17.52 -2.36 3.07
CA MET A 524 -17.72 -1.37 2.00
C MET A 524 -16.95 -1.77 0.74
N HIS A 525 -15.72 -2.27 0.88
CA HIS A 525 -14.91 -2.78 -0.23
C HIS A 525 -15.54 -4.00 -0.89
N ALA A 526 -15.99 -4.98 -0.10
CA ALA A 526 -16.61 -6.20 -0.62
C ALA A 526 -17.88 -5.88 -1.43
N ALA A 527 -18.71 -4.97 -0.91
CA ALA A 527 -19.92 -4.50 -1.58
C ALA A 527 -19.60 -3.73 -2.86
N ALA A 528 -18.64 -2.80 -2.82
CA ALA A 528 -18.21 -2.03 -3.99
C ALA A 528 -17.60 -2.92 -5.08
N ARG A 529 -16.76 -3.89 -4.70
CA ARG A 529 -16.12 -4.85 -5.60
C ARG A 529 -17.14 -5.68 -6.38
N ALA A 530 -18.26 -6.05 -5.75
CA ALA A 530 -19.32 -6.83 -6.40
C ALA A 530 -20.05 -6.06 -7.52
N GLY A 531 -20.01 -4.72 -7.52
CA GLY A 531 -20.65 -3.85 -8.52
C GLY A 531 -19.77 -3.47 -9.72
N VAL A 532 -18.51 -3.93 -9.78
CA VAL A 532 -17.56 -3.52 -10.83
C VAL A 532 -17.84 -4.25 -12.14
N SER A 533 -18.08 -3.50 -13.23
CA SER A 533 -18.31 -4.06 -14.57
C SER A 533 -17.01 -4.50 -15.27
N ASP A 534 -17.07 -5.59 -16.04
CA ASP A 534 -15.92 -6.11 -16.78
C ASP A 534 -15.36 -5.13 -17.82
N SER A 535 -16.22 -4.31 -18.43
CA SER A 535 -15.79 -3.28 -19.39
C SER A 535 -14.88 -2.21 -18.78
N LEU A 536 -15.14 -1.82 -17.52
CA LEU A 536 -14.28 -0.86 -16.82
C LEU A 536 -12.93 -1.48 -16.44
N VAL A 537 -12.94 -2.76 -16.08
CA VAL A 537 -11.73 -3.52 -15.77
C VAL A 537 -10.79 -3.56 -16.97
N ASP A 538 -11.31 -3.88 -18.16
CA ASP A 538 -10.47 -3.97 -19.37
C ASP A 538 -9.88 -2.60 -19.77
N VAL A 539 -10.62 -1.49 -19.61
CA VAL A 539 -10.10 -0.12 -19.87
C VAL A 539 -8.93 0.24 -18.97
N VAL A 540 -9.04 -0.03 -17.67
CA VAL A 540 -7.94 0.24 -16.72
C VAL A 540 -6.76 -0.69 -16.95
N LEU A 541 -7.03 -1.94 -17.33
CA LEU A 541 -6.00 -2.91 -17.65
C LEU A 541 -5.18 -2.46 -18.87
N GLU A 542 -5.81 -2.05 -19.96
CA GLU A 542 -5.13 -1.50 -21.15
C GLU A 542 -4.30 -0.27 -20.80
N LYS A 543 -4.85 0.67 -20.03
CA LYS A 543 -4.09 1.83 -19.55
C LYS A 543 -2.87 1.43 -18.72
N THR A 544 -3.04 0.49 -17.79
CA THR A 544 -1.95 0.01 -16.93
C THR A 544 -0.86 -0.68 -17.76
N ILE A 545 -1.25 -1.47 -18.77
CA ILE A 545 -0.31 -2.08 -19.71
C ILE A 545 0.47 -0.99 -20.44
N GLN A 546 -0.23 0.03 -20.97
CA GLN A 546 0.37 1.15 -21.68
C GLN A 546 1.40 1.91 -20.84
N ASP A 547 1.14 2.07 -19.54
CA ASP A 547 2.00 2.80 -18.61
C ASP A 547 3.14 1.91 -18.03
N ALA A 548 3.04 0.58 -18.11
CA ALA A 548 4.02 -0.34 -17.53
C ALA A 548 5.36 -0.36 -18.29
N ALA A 549 6.32 0.47 -17.87
CA ALA A 549 7.64 0.60 -18.47
C ALA A 549 8.42 -0.73 -18.53
N LYS A 550 8.35 -1.54 -17.47
CA LYS A 550 9.04 -2.84 -17.35
C LYS A 550 8.74 -3.84 -18.47
N LEU A 551 7.62 -3.70 -19.18
CA LEU A 551 7.29 -4.55 -20.33
C LEU A 551 8.19 -4.28 -21.55
N THR A 552 8.77 -3.08 -21.63
CA THR A 552 9.53 -2.58 -22.79
C THR A 552 10.92 -2.05 -22.46
N ASP A 553 11.25 -1.90 -21.17
CA ASP A 553 12.54 -1.40 -20.72
C ASP A 553 13.71 -2.24 -21.27
N GLY A 554 14.77 -1.55 -21.70
CA GLY A 554 15.96 -2.16 -22.31
C GLY A 554 15.82 -2.58 -23.78
N ALA A 555 14.60 -2.75 -24.31
CA ALA A 555 14.39 -3.27 -25.65
C ALA A 555 14.90 -2.35 -26.77
N ARG A 556 14.59 -1.04 -26.70
CA ARG A 556 15.08 -0.05 -27.68
C ARG A 556 16.60 0.09 -27.64
N ALA A 557 17.17 0.15 -26.44
CA ALA A 557 18.62 0.26 -26.24
C ALA A 557 19.37 -0.96 -26.77
N ALA A 558 18.74 -2.14 -26.76
CA ALA A 558 19.31 -3.37 -27.32
C ALA A 558 19.15 -3.48 -28.86
N GLY A 559 18.42 -2.56 -29.51
CA GLY A 559 18.25 -2.52 -30.97
C GLY A 559 16.88 -2.96 -31.50
N ALA A 560 15.92 -3.30 -30.62
CA ALA A 560 14.58 -3.70 -31.06
C ALA A 560 13.69 -2.49 -31.41
N LYS A 561 12.90 -2.62 -32.48
CA LYS A 561 11.76 -1.74 -32.78
C LYS A 561 10.58 -2.13 -31.89
N VAL A 562 10.31 -1.31 -30.88
CA VAL A 562 9.31 -1.61 -29.84
C VAL A 562 7.94 -1.06 -30.20
N HIS A 563 6.94 -1.95 -30.17
CA HIS A 563 5.53 -1.66 -30.38
C HIS A 563 4.73 -1.98 -29.13
N LYS A 564 4.00 -1.00 -28.58
CA LYS A 564 3.22 -1.19 -27.36
C LYS A 564 1.74 -1.02 -27.67
N LEU A 565 0.97 -2.08 -27.42
CA LEU A 565 -0.45 -2.18 -27.77
C LEU A 565 -0.75 -1.76 -29.23
N PRO A 566 -0.08 -2.36 -30.24
CA PRO A 566 -0.44 -2.10 -31.63
C PRO A 566 -1.89 -2.51 -31.89
N ALA A 567 -2.65 -1.67 -32.59
CA ALA A 567 -4.08 -1.87 -32.81
C ALA A 567 -4.36 -2.91 -33.89
N LYS A 568 -3.45 -3.03 -34.87
CA LYS A 568 -3.56 -3.95 -36.01
C LYS A 568 -2.19 -4.47 -36.45
N PRO A 569 -2.12 -5.63 -37.14
CA PRO A 569 -0.87 -6.18 -37.66
C PRO A 569 -0.03 -5.21 -38.52
N ALA A 570 -0.68 -4.24 -39.18
CA ALA A 570 -0.04 -3.25 -40.02
C ALA A 570 0.80 -2.21 -39.25
N ASP A 571 0.63 -2.13 -37.93
CA ASP A 571 1.40 -1.22 -37.09
C ASP A 571 2.81 -1.78 -36.81
N ILE A 572 3.04 -3.08 -37.09
CA ILE A 572 4.38 -3.69 -37.10
C ILE A 572 4.86 -3.72 -38.55
N ASP A 573 5.90 -2.96 -38.86
CA ASP A 573 6.48 -2.91 -40.21
C ASP A 573 7.01 -4.29 -40.66
N ASP A 574 7.13 -4.49 -41.97
CA ASP A 574 7.72 -5.70 -42.59
C ASP A 574 9.05 -5.32 -43.28
N ASP A 575 9.91 -4.59 -42.57
CA ASP A 575 11.15 -3.97 -43.08
C ASP A 575 12.41 -4.83 -42.88
N GLY A 576 12.26 -5.98 -42.22
CA GLY A 576 13.35 -6.91 -41.88
C GLY A 576 14.16 -6.52 -40.64
N LEU A 577 13.77 -5.48 -39.90
CA LEU A 577 14.31 -5.15 -38.58
C LEU A 577 13.65 -6.00 -37.49
N PHE A 578 14.34 -6.15 -36.36
CA PHE A 578 13.80 -6.89 -35.23
C PHE A 578 12.68 -6.11 -34.53
N HIS A 579 11.47 -6.64 -34.53
CA HIS A 579 10.29 -6.06 -33.90
C HIS A 579 9.90 -6.80 -32.63
N TYR A 580 9.77 -6.04 -31.55
CA TYR A 580 9.25 -6.52 -30.27
C TYR A 580 7.90 -5.85 -29.98
N ALA A 581 6.82 -6.63 -29.89
CA ALA A 581 5.49 -6.08 -29.64
C ALA A 581 4.84 -6.62 -28.37
N VAL A 582 4.34 -5.72 -27.52
CA VAL A 582 3.54 -6.05 -26.34
C VAL A 582 2.07 -5.93 -26.72
N LEU A 583 1.37 -7.07 -26.85
CA LEU A 583 -0.03 -7.10 -27.28
C LEU A 583 -1.01 -7.10 -26.11
N GLY A 584 -2.19 -6.50 -26.31
CA GLY A 584 -3.20 -6.35 -25.26
C GLY A 584 -3.92 -7.64 -24.84
N PRO A 585 -4.90 -7.53 -23.92
CA PRO A 585 -5.61 -8.68 -23.33
C PRO A 585 -6.25 -9.65 -24.34
N ALA A 586 -6.67 -9.17 -25.51
CA ALA A 586 -7.22 -10.02 -26.59
C ALA A 586 -6.22 -11.04 -27.15
N ALA A 587 -4.92 -10.80 -26.99
CA ALA A 587 -3.84 -11.68 -27.40
C ALA A 587 -3.54 -12.82 -26.41
N ALA A 588 -4.23 -12.86 -25.26
CA ALA A 588 -3.92 -13.78 -24.16
C ALA A 588 -3.81 -15.24 -24.63
N SER A 589 -2.67 -15.86 -24.31
CA SER A 589 -2.24 -17.16 -24.83
C SER A 589 -1.83 -18.09 -23.71
N ASP A 590 -1.82 -19.40 -23.98
CA ASP A 590 -1.25 -20.41 -23.07
C ASP A 590 0.06 -20.95 -23.63
N ALA A 591 0.87 -21.58 -22.78
CA ALA A 591 2.09 -22.26 -23.20
C ALA A 591 1.77 -23.29 -24.31
N GLY A 592 2.47 -23.21 -25.44
CA GLY A 592 2.25 -24.04 -26.63
C GLY A 592 1.00 -23.70 -27.44
N LYS A 593 0.11 -22.81 -26.95
CA LYS A 593 -1.17 -22.48 -27.62
C LYS A 593 -1.31 -20.95 -27.79
N PRO A 594 -0.68 -20.37 -28.82
CA PRO A 594 -0.88 -18.96 -29.14
C PRO A 594 -2.32 -18.70 -29.61
N SER A 595 -2.89 -17.60 -29.13
CA SER A 595 -4.23 -17.14 -29.50
C SER A 595 -4.32 -16.80 -30.99
N ALA A 596 -5.54 -16.89 -31.55
CA ALA A 596 -5.78 -16.50 -32.94
C ALA A 596 -5.37 -15.04 -33.18
N TYR A 597 -5.67 -14.14 -32.24
CA TYR A 597 -5.33 -12.72 -32.35
C TYR A 597 -3.80 -12.47 -32.34
N ALA A 598 -3.05 -13.14 -31.46
CA ALA A 598 -1.58 -13.02 -31.46
C ALA A 598 -0.95 -13.53 -32.77
N ARG A 599 -1.45 -14.65 -33.32
CA ARG A 599 -0.96 -15.23 -34.59
C ARG A 599 -1.07 -14.25 -35.76
N ARG A 600 -2.14 -13.44 -35.81
CA ARG A 600 -2.35 -12.46 -36.88
C ARG A 600 -1.18 -11.47 -37.02
N PHE A 601 -0.53 -11.07 -35.93
CA PHE A 601 0.63 -10.16 -35.98
C PHE A 601 1.89 -10.80 -36.58
N LEU A 602 1.97 -12.14 -36.61
CA LEU A 602 3.06 -12.88 -37.24
C LEU A 602 2.72 -13.35 -38.66
N ASP A 603 1.44 -13.55 -38.95
CA ASP A 603 0.97 -14.12 -40.20
C ASP A 603 0.53 -13.05 -41.22
N GLU A 604 0.06 -11.89 -40.76
CA GLU A 604 -0.54 -10.83 -41.59
C GLU A 604 0.32 -9.55 -41.55
N THR A 605 0.27 -8.77 -42.63
CA THR A 605 0.75 -7.37 -42.63
C THR A 605 -0.45 -6.42 -42.55
N THR A 606 -1.17 -6.22 -43.64
CA THR A 606 -2.31 -5.28 -43.71
C THR A 606 -3.67 -5.95 -43.63
N GLY A 607 -3.74 -7.28 -43.77
CA GLY A 607 -4.97 -8.07 -43.61
C GLY A 607 -4.78 -9.55 -43.91
N PRO A 608 -5.84 -10.37 -43.80
CA PRO A 608 -5.79 -11.83 -43.96
C PRO A 608 -5.27 -12.29 -45.34
N ASP A 609 -5.56 -11.52 -46.39
CA ASP A 609 -5.16 -11.81 -47.77
C ASP A 609 -3.73 -11.34 -48.11
N LYS A 610 -3.04 -10.71 -47.16
CA LYS A 610 -1.67 -10.19 -47.33
C LYS A 610 -0.73 -10.80 -46.28
N PRO A 611 -0.21 -12.02 -46.55
CA PRO A 611 0.64 -12.70 -45.61
C PRO A 611 1.95 -11.93 -45.39
N ARG A 612 2.45 -11.93 -44.16
CA ARG A 612 3.82 -11.53 -43.83
C ARG A 612 4.77 -12.62 -44.34
N ALA A 613 4.92 -12.73 -45.65
CA ALA A 613 5.55 -13.89 -46.29
C ALA A 613 7.07 -13.92 -46.13
N GLN A 614 7.71 -12.75 -45.95
CA GLN A 614 9.17 -12.66 -45.88
C GLN A 614 9.64 -12.57 -44.42
N ASN A 615 9.37 -11.51 -43.65
CA ASN A 615 10.14 -11.29 -42.42
C ASN A 615 9.49 -11.79 -41.11
N ARG A 616 8.83 -12.96 -41.12
CA ARG A 616 8.19 -13.53 -39.90
C ARG A 616 9.20 -13.78 -38.78
N ASN A 617 10.44 -14.14 -39.12
CA ASN A 617 11.47 -14.46 -38.15
C ASN A 617 11.95 -13.21 -37.37
N ALA A 618 11.64 -12.01 -37.86
CA ALA A 618 12.03 -10.76 -37.22
C ALA A 618 11.05 -10.28 -36.13
N VAL A 619 9.93 -10.98 -35.88
CA VAL A 619 8.89 -10.53 -34.94
C VAL A 619 8.80 -11.43 -33.71
N VAL A 620 8.86 -10.80 -32.53
CA VAL A 620 8.61 -11.45 -31.23
C VAL A 620 7.52 -10.69 -30.48
N LEU A 621 6.49 -11.40 -30.04
CA LEU A 621 5.35 -10.84 -29.33
C LEU A 621 5.40 -11.22 -27.85
N ALA A 622 5.23 -10.27 -26.95
CA ALA A 622 4.91 -10.51 -25.54
C ALA A 622 3.39 -10.41 -25.34
N VAL A 623 2.79 -11.44 -24.77
CA VAL A 623 1.35 -11.52 -24.51
C VAL A 623 1.10 -12.02 -23.08
N PRO A 624 -0.05 -11.67 -22.48
CA PRO A 624 -0.36 -12.16 -21.14
C PRO A 624 -0.78 -13.64 -21.16
N ALA A 625 -0.49 -14.37 -20.08
CA ALA A 625 -1.06 -15.70 -19.85
C ALA A 625 -2.51 -15.58 -19.36
N ARG A 626 -3.39 -16.52 -19.73
CA ARG A 626 -4.84 -16.45 -19.41
C ARG A 626 -5.13 -16.46 -17.91
N ASP A 627 -4.45 -17.34 -17.17
CA ASP A 627 -4.54 -17.47 -15.72
C ASP A 627 -4.06 -16.19 -15.02
N ALA A 628 -2.88 -15.70 -15.40
CA ALA A 628 -2.29 -14.52 -14.79
C ALA A 628 -3.06 -13.23 -15.15
N LEU A 629 -3.66 -13.17 -16.35
CA LEU A 629 -4.55 -12.08 -16.75
C LEU A 629 -5.83 -12.05 -15.89
N ALA A 630 -6.40 -13.20 -15.56
CA ALA A 630 -7.56 -13.28 -14.67
C ALA A 630 -7.21 -12.74 -13.26
N ALA A 631 -6.04 -13.10 -12.74
CA ALA A 631 -5.54 -12.56 -11.47
C ALA A 631 -5.32 -11.04 -11.54
N ALA A 632 -4.79 -10.50 -12.64
CA ALA A 632 -4.65 -9.06 -12.83
C ALA A 632 -6.02 -8.35 -12.88
N ARG A 633 -7.02 -8.93 -13.53
CA ARG A 633 -8.41 -8.41 -13.52
C ARG A 633 -8.98 -8.35 -12.11
N ASP A 634 -8.75 -9.38 -11.29
CA ASP A 634 -9.20 -9.37 -9.90
C ASP A 634 -8.54 -8.27 -9.07
N LYS A 635 -7.25 -8.00 -9.28
CA LYS A 635 -6.57 -6.86 -8.64
C LYS A 635 -7.11 -5.52 -9.10
N VAL A 636 -7.51 -5.39 -10.35
CA VAL A 636 -8.19 -4.18 -10.85
C VAL A 636 -9.57 -4.01 -10.18
N ARG A 637 -10.33 -5.10 -9.99
CA ARG A 637 -11.59 -5.04 -9.21
C ARG A 637 -11.36 -4.65 -7.75
N ASP A 638 -10.29 -5.13 -7.13
CA ASP A 638 -9.91 -4.71 -5.78
C ASP A 638 -9.61 -3.22 -5.73
N LEU A 639 -8.87 -2.68 -6.70
CA LEU A 639 -8.59 -1.24 -6.80
C LEU A 639 -9.88 -0.43 -6.96
N PHE A 640 -10.75 -0.80 -7.90
CA PHE A 640 -12.03 -0.12 -8.10
C PHE A 640 -12.92 -0.17 -6.86
N GLY A 641 -12.94 -1.31 -6.16
CA GLY A 641 -13.63 -1.42 -4.88
C GLY A 641 -13.16 -0.35 -3.91
N TRP A 642 -11.84 -0.13 -3.78
CA TRP A 642 -11.29 0.88 -2.88
C TRP A 642 -11.53 2.31 -3.37
N GLU A 643 -11.51 2.56 -4.67
CA GLU A 643 -11.80 3.89 -5.24
C GLU A 643 -13.26 4.28 -5.03
N GLU A 644 -14.18 3.33 -5.17
CA GLU A 644 -15.59 3.55 -4.89
C GLU A 644 -15.85 3.75 -3.39
N VAL A 645 -15.17 3.00 -2.52
CA VAL A 645 -15.19 3.26 -1.07
C VAL A 645 -14.72 4.69 -0.77
N GLN A 646 -13.64 5.14 -1.40
CA GLN A 646 -13.17 6.52 -1.25
C GLN A 646 -14.20 7.54 -1.72
N ARG A 647 -14.89 7.27 -2.84
CA ARG A 647 -15.96 8.15 -3.35
C ARG A 647 -17.13 8.23 -2.37
N LEU A 648 -17.63 7.09 -1.89
CA LEU A 648 -18.72 7.00 -0.91
C LEU A 648 -18.39 7.68 0.42
N LEU A 649 -17.12 7.67 0.81
CA LEU A 649 -16.65 8.29 2.05
C LEU A 649 -16.42 9.81 1.90
N LYS A 650 -16.02 10.31 0.72
CA LYS A 650 -15.88 11.77 0.48
C LYS A 650 -17.19 12.56 0.69
N GLU A 651 -18.33 11.91 0.54
CA GLU A 651 -19.65 12.51 0.74
C GLU A 651 -20.07 12.58 2.22
N ARG A 652 -19.20 12.17 3.15
CA ARG A 652 -19.47 12.17 4.59
C ARG A 652 -18.52 13.09 5.36
N ASP A 653 -19.07 13.85 6.30
CA ASP A 653 -18.34 14.81 7.16
C ASP A 653 -17.88 14.20 8.50
N ASP A 654 -18.17 12.92 8.75
CA ASP A 654 -18.04 12.24 10.05
C ASP A 654 -16.85 11.27 10.14
N LEU A 655 -15.88 11.39 9.22
CA LEU A 655 -14.78 10.44 9.10
C LEU A 655 -13.60 10.78 10.00
N ASP A 656 -13.11 9.77 10.69
CA ASP A 656 -11.91 9.89 11.49
C ASP A 656 -10.63 9.80 10.64
N THR A 657 -9.54 10.29 11.21
CA THR A 657 -8.22 10.33 10.57
C THR A 657 -7.60 8.94 10.38
N VAL A 658 -7.90 7.97 11.23
CA VAL A 658 -7.36 6.60 11.16
C VAL A 658 -7.96 5.86 9.97
N THR A 659 -9.29 5.90 9.82
CA THR A 659 -10.03 5.32 8.69
C THR A 659 -9.56 5.93 7.37
N THR A 660 -9.39 7.24 7.32
CA THR A 660 -8.88 7.95 6.13
C THR A 660 -7.46 7.50 5.78
N THR A 661 -6.58 7.37 6.77
CA THR A 661 -5.19 6.90 6.60
C THR A 661 -5.16 5.46 6.10
N ARG A 662 -5.98 4.58 6.68
CA ARG A 662 -6.09 3.17 6.31
C ARG A 662 -6.61 2.98 4.89
N LEU A 663 -7.65 3.72 4.51
CA LEU A 663 -8.14 3.75 3.13
C LEU A 663 -7.05 4.21 2.15
N GLY A 664 -6.29 5.26 2.50
CA GLY A 664 -5.17 5.72 1.70
C GLY A 664 -4.08 4.66 1.50
N ALA A 665 -3.74 3.93 2.58
CA ALA A 665 -2.78 2.82 2.52
C ALA A 665 -3.29 1.66 1.63
N ASN A 666 -4.56 1.27 1.78
CA ASN A 666 -5.18 0.22 0.97
C ASN A 666 -5.20 0.59 -0.53
N LEU A 667 -5.55 1.83 -0.87
CA LEU A 667 -5.52 2.34 -2.24
C LEU A 667 -4.11 2.31 -2.83
N LYS A 668 -3.10 2.75 -2.06
CA LYS A 668 -1.71 2.72 -2.49
C LYS A 668 -1.22 1.29 -2.74
N SER A 669 -1.56 0.36 -1.85
CA SER A 669 -1.24 -1.07 -2.02
C SER A 669 -1.92 -1.65 -3.26
N ALA A 670 -3.24 -1.44 -3.40
CA ALA A 670 -4.01 -1.95 -4.54
C ALA A 670 -3.48 -1.43 -5.88
N ARG A 671 -3.10 -0.14 -5.97
CA ARG A 671 -2.47 0.43 -7.18
C ARG A 671 -1.15 -0.25 -7.53
N ALA A 672 -0.28 -0.48 -6.54
CA ALA A 672 1.00 -1.16 -6.75
C ALA A 672 0.81 -2.64 -7.15
N GLU A 673 -0.14 -3.33 -6.52
CA GLU A 673 -0.48 -4.72 -6.83
C GLU A 673 -1.03 -4.88 -8.25
N VAL A 674 -1.85 -3.94 -8.74
CA VAL A 674 -2.33 -3.94 -10.13
C VAL A 674 -1.17 -3.88 -11.13
N VAL A 675 -0.24 -2.93 -10.94
CA VAL A 675 0.94 -2.80 -11.82
C VAL A 675 1.80 -4.06 -11.78
N SER A 676 2.05 -4.61 -10.58
CA SER A 676 2.83 -5.83 -10.40
C SER A 676 2.15 -7.03 -11.06
N ALA A 677 0.84 -7.21 -10.88
CA ALA A 677 0.07 -8.29 -11.48
C ALA A 677 0.05 -8.20 -13.02
N VAL A 678 -0.04 -6.98 -13.58
CA VAL A 678 0.07 -6.77 -15.04
C VAL A 678 1.44 -7.19 -15.55
N VAL A 679 2.54 -6.77 -14.92
CA VAL A 679 3.89 -7.15 -15.36
C VAL A 679 4.08 -8.68 -15.31
N LEU A 680 3.65 -9.31 -14.21
CA LEU A 680 3.73 -10.77 -14.05
C LEU A 680 2.80 -11.52 -15.02
N ALA A 681 1.70 -10.91 -15.47
CA ALA A 681 0.82 -11.52 -16.44
C ALA A 681 1.49 -11.72 -17.80
N TYR A 682 2.38 -10.82 -18.22
CA TYR A 682 3.13 -10.89 -19.48
C TYR A 682 4.29 -11.88 -19.41
N CYS A 683 3.94 -13.16 -19.30
CA CYS A 683 4.89 -14.26 -19.21
C CYS A 683 4.85 -15.21 -20.42
N ILE A 684 4.23 -14.82 -21.54
CA ILE A 684 4.18 -15.63 -22.76
C ILE A 684 4.83 -14.87 -23.91
N ALA A 685 5.80 -15.50 -24.56
CA ALA A 685 6.42 -15.03 -25.79
C ALA A 685 5.87 -15.82 -26.99
N VAL A 686 5.37 -15.13 -28.00
CA VAL A 686 4.85 -15.74 -29.24
C VAL A 686 5.75 -15.35 -30.42
N THR A 687 6.27 -16.34 -31.13
CA THR A 687 7.15 -16.13 -32.29
C THR A 687 7.19 -17.38 -33.19
N VAL A 688 7.92 -17.31 -34.31
CA VAL A 688 8.11 -18.44 -35.23
C VAL A 688 9.29 -19.35 -34.85
N THR A 689 9.06 -20.65 -35.00
CA THR A 689 10.06 -21.72 -34.82
C THR A 689 10.98 -21.87 -36.03
N ASP A 690 11.99 -22.72 -35.93
CA ASP A 690 12.88 -23.13 -37.02
C ASP A 690 12.13 -23.74 -38.21
N THR A 691 11.03 -24.42 -37.93
CA THR A 691 10.08 -24.98 -38.92
C THR A 691 9.05 -23.97 -39.45
N ASN A 692 9.22 -22.67 -39.16
CA ASN A 692 8.32 -21.59 -39.60
C ASN A 692 6.87 -21.71 -39.06
N THR A 693 6.69 -22.36 -37.90
CA THR A 693 5.39 -22.48 -37.22
C THR A 693 5.30 -21.50 -36.05
N VAL A 694 4.11 -20.98 -35.75
CA VAL A 694 3.92 -20.05 -34.61
C VAL A 694 3.79 -20.83 -33.31
N ALA A 695 4.69 -20.56 -32.36
CA ALA A 695 4.73 -21.17 -31.03
C ALA A 695 4.63 -20.13 -29.92
N ALA A 696 4.11 -20.55 -28.76
CA ALA A 696 4.01 -19.74 -27.55
C ALA A 696 4.85 -20.36 -26.43
N TYR A 697 5.80 -19.61 -25.88
CA TYR A 697 6.70 -20.07 -24.82
C TYR A 697 6.41 -19.33 -23.52
N ARG A 698 6.30 -20.08 -22.41
CA ARG A 698 6.22 -19.46 -21.08
C ARG A 698 7.61 -19.06 -20.61
N ILE A 699 7.74 -17.80 -20.27
CA ILE A 699 8.95 -17.12 -19.83
C ILE A 699 8.87 -16.97 -18.31
N ASN A 700 9.99 -17.22 -17.63
CA ASN A 700 10.06 -16.97 -16.20
C ASN A 700 10.23 -15.47 -15.97
N VAL A 701 9.18 -14.83 -15.45
CA VAL A 701 9.15 -13.39 -15.18
C VAL A 701 9.29 -13.12 -13.69
N ASP A 702 10.06 -12.09 -13.38
CA ASP A 702 10.28 -11.59 -12.03
C ASP A 702 10.24 -10.05 -12.05
N ASN A 703 11.02 -9.40 -11.19
CA ASN A 703 11.06 -7.93 -11.11
C ASN A 703 11.99 -7.27 -12.14
N GLU A 704 12.74 -8.03 -12.95
CA GLU A 704 13.57 -7.51 -14.04
C GLU A 704 12.72 -7.14 -15.29
N PRO A 705 13.24 -6.29 -16.19
CA PRO A 705 12.58 -5.97 -17.46
C PRO A 705 12.29 -7.21 -18.30
N LEU A 706 11.06 -7.31 -18.82
CA LEU A 706 10.58 -8.48 -19.56
C LEU A 706 11.47 -8.81 -20.76
N PHE A 707 11.94 -7.79 -21.49
CA PHE A 707 12.75 -8.00 -22.68
C PHE A 707 14.09 -8.69 -22.38
N ILE A 708 14.70 -8.42 -21.23
CA ILE A 708 15.94 -9.09 -20.82
C ILE A 708 15.70 -10.58 -20.59
N LYS A 709 14.56 -10.94 -19.99
CA LYS A 709 14.15 -12.34 -19.82
C LYS A 709 13.90 -13.03 -21.15
N LEU A 710 13.34 -12.32 -22.13
CA LEU A 710 13.15 -12.84 -23.49
C LEU A 710 14.51 -13.11 -24.17
N LEU A 711 15.46 -12.19 -24.08
CA LEU A 711 16.81 -12.39 -24.64
C LEU A 711 17.54 -13.59 -24.03
N ALA A 712 17.33 -13.86 -22.74
CA ALA A 712 17.95 -14.99 -22.06
C ALA A 712 17.33 -16.36 -22.43
N ASP A 713 16.12 -16.40 -23.02
CA ASP A 713 15.45 -17.64 -23.37
C ASP A 713 15.90 -18.18 -24.73
N ARG A 714 16.78 -19.19 -24.69
CA ARG A 714 17.35 -19.84 -25.88
C ARG A 714 16.30 -20.40 -26.85
N ARG A 715 15.07 -20.69 -26.40
CA ARG A 715 14.00 -21.20 -27.27
C ARG A 715 13.49 -20.14 -28.24
N LEU A 716 13.66 -18.86 -27.91
CA LEU A 716 13.29 -17.74 -28.79
C LEU A 716 14.32 -17.53 -29.92
N ARG A 717 15.53 -18.08 -29.77
CA ARG A 717 16.64 -18.01 -30.75
C ARG A 717 16.99 -16.58 -31.14
N ILE A 718 17.02 -15.66 -30.17
CA ILE A 718 17.41 -14.27 -30.38
C ILE A 718 18.92 -14.16 -30.18
N GLU A 719 19.64 -13.68 -31.18
CA GLU A 719 21.09 -13.48 -31.14
C GLU A 719 21.44 -11.99 -31.10
N THR A 720 22.35 -11.64 -30.20
CA THR A 720 22.80 -10.25 -29.98
C THR A 720 24.24 -10.01 -30.42
N SER A 721 25.04 -11.07 -30.59
CA SER A 721 26.43 -10.99 -31.05
C SER A 721 26.53 -10.84 -32.57
N ALA A 722 27.57 -10.15 -33.02
CA ALA A 722 27.94 -10.14 -34.43
C ALA A 722 28.35 -11.55 -34.87
N VAL A 723 27.93 -11.93 -36.06
CA VAL A 723 28.32 -13.20 -36.69
C VAL A 723 29.75 -13.05 -37.25
N ASN A 724 30.53 -14.12 -37.30
CA ASN A 724 31.83 -14.10 -37.99
C ASN A 724 31.62 -14.11 -39.50
N ALA A 725 32.42 -13.37 -40.27
CA ALA A 725 32.17 -13.22 -41.70
C ALA A 725 32.32 -14.55 -42.48
N GLU A 726 33.23 -15.43 -42.04
CA GLU A 726 33.35 -16.81 -42.55
C GLU A 726 32.06 -17.63 -42.42
N ALA A 727 31.28 -17.40 -41.36
CA ALA A 727 30.04 -18.13 -41.16
C ALA A 727 28.96 -17.74 -42.20
N LEU A 728 29.12 -16.58 -42.85
CA LEU A 728 28.24 -16.08 -43.91
C LEU A 728 28.69 -16.50 -45.32
N LEU A 729 29.85 -17.14 -45.47
CA LEU A 729 30.40 -17.63 -46.73
C LEU A 729 29.91 -19.06 -47.08
N PRO A 730 30.11 -19.55 -48.32
CA PRO A 730 29.78 -20.92 -48.68
C PRO A 730 30.47 -21.95 -47.77
N GLY A 731 29.74 -22.98 -47.34
CA GLY A 731 30.23 -23.98 -46.39
C GLY A 731 30.18 -23.55 -44.91
N GLY A 732 29.75 -22.32 -44.62
CA GLY A 732 29.45 -21.85 -43.27
C GLY A 732 28.17 -22.48 -42.66
N PRO A 733 27.96 -22.36 -41.33
CA PRO A 733 26.89 -23.03 -40.60
C PRO A 733 25.46 -22.56 -40.96
N TYR A 734 25.32 -21.42 -41.65
CA TYR A 734 24.02 -20.85 -42.00
C TYR A 734 23.54 -21.22 -43.41
N ASP A 735 24.36 -21.93 -44.20
CA ASP A 735 24.03 -22.44 -45.54
C ASP A 735 23.31 -21.40 -46.43
N LEU A 736 23.91 -20.21 -46.53
CA LEU A 736 23.30 -19.07 -47.20
C LEU A 736 23.48 -19.12 -48.73
N TRP A 737 24.29 -20.01 -49.29
CA TRP A 737 24.69 -19.98 -50.71
C TRP A 737 24.20 -21.21 -51.46
N ALA A 738 23.81 -21.08 -52.73
CA ALA A 738 23.49 -22.26 -53.54
C ALA A 738 24.78 -22.95 -54.02
N ALA A 739 24.67 -24.24 -54.35
CA ALA A 739 25.80 -25.02 -54.85
C ALA A 739 26.34 -24.41 -56.17
N GLY A 740 27.59 -23.92 -56.12
CA GLY A 740 28.27 -23.30 -57.26
C GLY A 740 28.18 -21.77 -57.34
N ASP A 741 27.49 -21.11 -56.40
CA ASP A 741 27.45 -19.65 -56.34
C ASP A 741 28.83 -19.06 -56.01
N THR A 742 29.27 -18.08 -56.80
CA THR A 742 30.56 -17.37 -56.60
C THR A 742 30.39 -15.90 -56.22
N ALA A 743 29.15 -15.38 -56.28
CA ALA A 743 28.79 -14.04 -55.82
C ALA A 743 27.35 -14.00 -55.28
N ARG A 744 27.09 -13.10 -54.32
CA ARG A 744 25.74 -12.88 -53.75
C ARG A 744 25.54 -11.43 -53.30
N PHE A 745 24.34 -10.88 -53.46
CA PHE A 745 24.06 -9.53 -52.99
C PHE A 745 24.14 -9.41 -51.47
N VAL A 746 24.79 -8.35 -50.99
CA VAL A 746 24.90 -8.04 -49.55
C VAL A 746 23.51 -7.91 -48.92
N LYS A 747 22.56 -7.26 -49.61
CA LYS A 747 21.18 -7.10 -49.12
C LYS A 747 20.47 -8.43 -48.86
N ASP A 748 20.76 -9.46 -49.65
CA ASP A 748 20.12 -10.77 -49.54
C ASP A 748 20.72 -11.55 -48.37
N LEU A 749 22.04 -11.48 -48.18
CA LEU A 749 22.73 -12.05 -47.02
C LEU A 749 22.27 -11.41 -45.70
N VAL A 750 22.16 -10.08 -45.67
CA VAL A 750 21.68 -9.35 -44.49
C VAL A 750 20.18 -9.61 -44.24
N GLY A 751 19.36 -9.67 -45.30
CA GLY A 751 17.93 -9.94 -45.20
C GLY A 751 17.56 -11.39 -44.86
N ALA A 752 18.45 -12.35 -45.12
CA ALA A 752 18.19 -13.77 -44.94
C ALA A 752 17.76 -14.14 -43.51
N PHE A 753 18.34 -13.51 -42.49
CA PHE A 753 18.04 -13.80 -41.08
C PHE A 753 16.62 -13.39 -40.67
N ALA A 754 16.09 -12.33 -41.29
CA ALA A 754 14.70 -11.93 -41.11
C ALA A 754 13.75 -12.82 -41.94
N ALA A 755 14.19 -13.22 -43.14
CA ALA A 755 13.38 -13.95 -44.12
C ALA A 755 13.28 -15.47 -43.87
N THR A 756 14.27 -16.07 -43.20
CA THR A 756 14.44 -17.52 -43.10
C THR A 756 14.25 -17.99 -41.67
N ALA A 757 13.18 -18.76 -41.43
CA ALA A 757 12.80 -19.18 -40.08
C ALA A 757 13.82 -20.12 -39.39
N SER A 758 14.58 -20.92 -40.16
CA SER A 758 15.62 -21.81 -39.63
C SER A 758 16.80 -21.06 -39.02
N LEU A 759 17.07 -19.84 -39.50
CA LEU A 759 18.13 -18.98 -38.98
C LEU A 759 17.75 -18.35 -37.63
N PRO A 760 18.73 -17.98 -36.79
CA PRO A 760 18.47 -17.22 -35.57
C PRO A 760 17.89 -15.83 -35.87
N LYS A 761 17.18 -15.26 -34.90
CA LYS A 761 16.61 -13.92 -34.97
C LYS A 761 17.68 -12.92 -34.58
N MET A 762 18.22 -12.22 -35.57
CA MET A 762 19.26 -11.23 -35.34
C MET A 762 18.64 -9.95 -34.79
N LEU A 763 19.03 -9.57 -33.57
CA LEU A 763 18.53 -8.37 -32.91
C LEU A 763 19.01 -7.10 -33.62
N ASN A 764 20.29 -7.08 -34.00
CA ASN A 764 20.91 -5.98 -34.73
C ASN A 764 21.24 -6.40 -36.17
N ARG A 765 20.42 -5.96 -37.12
CA ARG A 765 20.63 -6.19 -38.55
C ARG A 765 21.92 -5.53 -39.07
N GLU A 766 22.25 -4.34 -38.55
CA GLU A 766 23.44 -3.60 -38.96
C GLU A 766 24.73 -4.34 -38.58
N ALA A 767 24.69 -5.13 -37.50
CA ALA A 767 25.84 -5.96 -37.11
C ALA A 767 26.24 -6.96 -38.21
N ILE A 768 25.27 -7.49 -38.98
CA ILE A 768 25.56 -8.42 -40.09
C ILE A 768 26.24 -7.67 -41.24
N LEU A 769 25.77 -6.47 -41.55
CA LEU A 769 26.39 -5.62 -42.57
C LEU A 769 27.82 -5.27 -42.15
N GLU A 770 28.02 -4.85 -40.90
CA GLU A 770 29.34 -4.55 -40.34
C GLU A 770 30.28 -5.77 -40.39
N THR A 771 29.78 -6.97 -40.09
CA THR A 771 30.53 -8.23 -40.27
C THR A 771 31.02 -8.38 -41.71
N LEU A 772 30.15 -8.13 -42.71
CA LEU A 772 30.52 -8.26 -44.12
C LEU A 772 31.56 -7.19 -44.53
N LEU A 773 31.42 -5.95 -44.06
CA LEU A 773 32.38 -4.88 -44.31
C LEU A 773 33.74 -5.18 -43.66
N ALA A 774 33.75 -5.70 -42.44
CA ALA A 774 34.96 -6.11 -41.74
C ALA A 774 35.67 -7.29 -42.42
N GLY A 775 34.92 -8.28 -42.92
CA GLY A 775 35.47 -9.40 -43.68
C GLY A 775 36.16 -8.97 -44.98
N CYS A 776 35.57 -7.98 -45.68
CA CYS A 776 36.20 -7.34 -46.85
C CYS A 776 37.49 -6.60 -46.49
N ALA A 777 37.49 -5.82 -45.41
CA ALA A 777 38.67 -5.10 -44.92
C ALA A 777 39.78 -6.06 -44.43
N ALA A 778 39.41 -7.22 -43.91
CA ALA A 778 40.35 -8.29 -43.55
C ALA A 778 40.86 -9.08 -44.78
N GLY A 779 40.28 -8.88 -45.96
CA GLY A 779 40.68 -9.53 -47.21
C GLY A 779 40.14 -10.94 -47.40
N GLN A 780 39.12 -11.35 -46.64
CA GLN A 780 38.52 -12.69 -46.73
C GLN A 780 37.71 -12.92 -48.02
N PHE A 781 37.13 -11.85 -48.57
CA PHE A 781 36.39 -11.83 -49.83
C PHE A 781 36.43 -10.43 -50.43
N VAL A 782 35.88 -10.27 -51.62
CA VAL A 782 35.84 -9.01 -52.36
C VAL A 782 34.42 -8.46 -52.34
N LEU A 783 34.26 -7.17 -52.04
CA LEU A 783 33.01 -6.47 -52.28
C LEU A 783 33.04 -5.83 -53.68
N ARG A 784 32.00 -6.06 -54.48
CA ARG A 784 31.90 -5.56 -55.85
C ARG A 784 30.61 -4.78 -56.06
N ILE A 785 30.73 -3.66 -56.75
CA ILE A 785 29.60 -2.93 -57.33
C ILE A 785 29.72 -3.01 -58.83
N THR A 786 28.67 -3.50 -59.49
CA THR A 786 28.55 -3.48 -60.95
C THR A 786 27.61 -2.35 -61.34
N ARG A 787 28.11 -1.38 -62.11
CA ARG A 787 27.33 -0.25 -62.63
C ARG A 787 26.60 -0.64 -63.92
N ALA A 788 25.65 0.19 -64.33
CA ALA A 788 24.83 -0.05 -65.53
C ALA A 788 25.65 -0.10 -66.84
N ASP A 789 26.82 0.52 -66.87
CA ASP A 789 27.77 0.49 -68.00
C ASP A 789 28.71 -0.73 -67.97
N HIS A 790 28.42 -1.72 -67.10
CA HIS A 790 29.26 -2.89 -66.81
C HIS A 790 30.63 -2.57 -66.19
N SER A 791 30.91 -1.30 -65.86
CA SER A 791 32.10 -0.97 -65.07
C SER A 791 31.95 -1.54 -63.65
N GLN A 792 33.05 -2.08 -63.14
CA GLN A 792 33.09 -2.67 -61.81
C GLN A 792 33.96 -1.82 -60.90
N ARG A 793 33.49 -1.57 -59.68
CA ARG A 793 34.29 -1.04 -58.58
C ARG A 793 34.42 -2.15 -57.54
N THR A 794 35.64 -2.54 -57.22
CA THR A 794 35.94 -3.60 -56.24
C THR A 794 36.62 -3.04 -55.00
N PHE A 795 36.39 -3.69 -53.87
CA PHE A 795 37.05 -3.40 -52.60
C PHE A 795 37.63 -4.71 -52.04
N TRP A 796 38.91 -4.69 -51.70
CA TRP A 796 39.61 -5.80 -51.05
C TRP A 796 40.71 -5.25 -50.17
N ARG A 797 40.78 -5.71 -48.91
CA ARG A 797 41.57 -5.08 -47.84
C ARG A 797 41.35 -3.58 -47.69
N ALA A 798 40.15 -3.14 -48.07
CA ALA A 798 39.68 -1.78 -47.99
C ALA A 798 38.22 -1.79 -47.58
N ARG A 799 37.82 -0.80 -46.80
CA ARG A 799 36.42 -0.61 -46.39
C ARG A 799 35.71 0.27 -47.43
N PRO A 800 34.57 -0.17 -48.00
CA PRO A 800 33.78 0.68 -48.89
C PRO A 800 33.33 1.97 -48.19
N ASP A 801 33.19 3.05 -48.96
CA ASP A 801 32.60 4.30 -48.49
C ASP A 801 31.08 4.15 -48.26
N ALA A 802 30.46 5.12 -47.57
CA ALA A 802 29.04 5.08 -47.25
C ALA A 802 28.15 5.05 -48.51
N THR A 803 28.60 5.70 -49.60
CA THR A 803 27.90 5.68 -50.89
C THR A 803 27.94 4.29 -51.50
N ALA A 804 29.09 3.62 -51.54
CA ALA A 804 29.21 2.24 -52.02
C ALA A 804 28.41 1.24 -51.15
N THR A 805 28.40 1.43 -49.84
CA THR A 805 27.69 0.55 -48.90
C THR A 805 26.16 0.61 -49.09
N ALA A 806 25.64 1.76 -49.53
CA ALA A 806 24.21 1.95 -49.78
C ALA A 806 23.74 1.43 -51.16
N GLU A 807 24.65 1.04 -52.06
CA GLU A 807 24.29 0.58 -53.40
C GLU A 807 23.59 -0.79 -53.35
N PRO A 808 22.38 -0.94 -53.92
CA PRO A 808 21.63 -2.20 -53.88
C PRO A 808 22.24 -3.30 -54.77
N THR A 809 23.21 -2.96 -55.61
CA THR A 809 24.00 -3.89 -56.44
C THR A 809 25.31 -4.31 -55.79
N LEU A 810 25.56 -3.95 -54.53
CA LEU A 810 26.73 -4.39 -53.78
C LEU A 810 26.67 -5.90 -53.54
N GLU A 811 27.70 -6.60 -54.00
CA GLU A 811 27.83 -8.06 -53.93
C GLU A 811 29.06 -8.46 -53.11
N VAL A 812 28.92 -9.55 -52.37
CA VAL A 812 30.05 -10.35 -51.86
C VAL A 812 30.46 -11.30 -52.98
N VAL A 813 31.74 -11.28 -53.36
CA VAL A 813 32.33 -12.13 -54.40
C VAL A 813 33.49 -12.91 -53.80
N LEU A 814 33.55 -14.21 -54.08
CA LEU A 814 34.62 -15.07 -53.59
C LEU A 814 35.97 -14.70 -54.27
N PRO A 815 37.11 -14.78 -53.56
CA PRO A 815 38.41 -14.38 -54.09
C PRO A 815 38.79 -15.01 -55.44
N GLU A 816 38.47 -16.29 -55.65
CA GLU A 816 38.76 -17.04 -56.88
C GLU A 816 37.97 -16.56 -58.11
N ALA A 817 36.85 -15.87 -57.91
CA ALA A 817 35.99 -15.34 -58.96
C ALA A 817 36.06 -13.82 -59.11
N ALA A 818 36.90 -13.15 -58.30
CA ALA A 818 37.02 -11.72 -58.27
C ALA A 818 38.19 -11.20 -59.13
N LEU A 819 37.95 -10.10 -59.85
CA LEU A 819 38.97 -9.32 -60.54
C LEU A 819 39.00 -7.90 -59.96
N LEU A 820 40.09 -7.55 -59.28
CA LEU A 820 40.26 -6.23 -58.66
C LEU A 820 40.48 -5.16 -59.74
N THR A 821 39.56 -4.19 -59.80
CA THR A 821 39.65 -3.02 -60.68
C THR A 821 40.22 -1.79 -59.98
N ASP A 822 40.37 -1.86 -58.65
CA ASP A 822 40.97 -0.84 -57.80
C ASP A 822 41.70 -1.53 -56.65
N ILE A 823 42.85 -0.98 -56.24
CA ILE A 823 43.68 -1.48 -55.15
C ILE A 823 44.13 -0.27 -54.34
N ASP A 824 43.88 -0.30 -53.02
CA ASP A 824 44.36 0.77 -52.15
C ASP A 824 45.89 0.81 -52.18
N PRO A 825 46.52 1.93 -52.61
CA PRO A 825 47.96 2.06 -52.68
C PRO A 825 48.68 1.76 -51.35
N ALA A 826 48.01 1.97 -50.21
CA ALA A 826 48.57 1.66 -48.89
C ALA A 826 48.84 0.17 -48.69
N THR A 827 48.10 -0.71 -49.36
CA THR A 827 48.29 -2.17 -49.26
C THR A 827 49.63 -2.62 -49.84
N LEU A 828 50.19 -1.87 -50.80
CA LEU A 828 51.47 -2.19 -51.42
C LEU A 828 52.68 -1.78 -50.57
N ALA A 829 52.48 -1.07 -49.45
CA ALA A 829 53.57 -0.67 -48.59
C ALA A 829 54.26 -1.89 -47.94
N PRO A 830 55.58 -1.78 -47.62
CA PRO A 830 56.31 -2.84 -46.95
C PRO A 830 55.62 -3.34 -45.69
N LYS A 831 55.57 -4.67 -45.53
CA LYS A 831 54.97 -5.39 -44.37
C LYS A 831 53.44 -5.30 -44.22
N VAL A 832 52.71 -4.71 -45.18
CA VAL A 832 51.23 -4.66 -45.13
C VAL A 832 50.61 -5.93 -45.70
N LEU A 833 50.99 -6.32 -46.92
CA LEU A 833 50.59 -7.57 -47.54
C LEU A 833 51.54 -8.69 -47.12
N PRO A 834 51.06 -9.77 -46.47
CA PRO A 834 51.93 -10.86 -46.04
C PRO A 834 52.50 -11.61 -47.25
N GLY A 835 53.81 -11.91 -47.24
CA GLY A 835 54.48 -12.62 -48.33
C GLY A 835 54.91 -11.76 -49.53
N LEU A 836 54.35 -10.56 -49.73
CA LEU A 836 54.72 -9.69 -50.86
C LEU A 836 56.15 -9.13 -50.72
N TRP A 837 56.54 -8.79 -49.49
CA TRP A 837 57.84 -8.17 -49.16
C TRP A 837 58.79 -9.13 -48.44
N ASP A 838 58.76 -10.42 -48.77
CA ASP A 838 59.70 -11.42 -48.24
C ASP A 838 61.16 -11.09 -48.61
N SER A 839 61.36 -10.37 -49.72
CA SER A 839 62.58 -9.65 -50.06
C SER A 839 62.38 -8.13 -49.97
N ASN A 840 63.46 -7.38 -49.68
CA ASN A 840 63.45 -5.91 -49.72
C ASN A 840 63.29 -5.32 -51.13
N GLU A 841 63.00 -6.16 -52.12
CA GLU A 841 62.85 -5.80 -53.53
C GLU A 841 61.72 -6.63 -54.11
N VAL A 842 60.78 -5.95 -54.78
CA VAL A 842 59.63 -6.59 -55.42
C VAL A 842 59.65 -6.24 -56.91
N PRO A 843 60.11 -7.17 -57.77
CA PRO A 843 60.02 -7.02 -59.22
C PRO A 843 58.56 -6.95 -59.68
N TRP A 844 58.29 -6.26 -60.78
CA TRP A 844 56.94 -6.19 -61.37
C TRP A 844 56.28 -7.57 -61.56
N GLN A 845 57.05 -8.57 -62.01
CA GLN A 845 56.55 -9.94 -62.19
C GLN A 845 56.09 -10.58 -60.87
N ALA A 846 56.84 -10.39 -59.77
CA ALA A 846 56.47 -10.92 -58.47
C ALA A 846 55.18 -10.29 -57.94
N LEU A 847 54.98 -8.98 -58.21
CA LEU A 847 53.74 -8.28 -57.89
C LEU A 847 52.56 -8.82 -58.70
N THR A 848 52.73 -9.07 -60.00
CA THR A 848 51.65 -9.66 -60.82
C THR A 848 51.33 -11.10 -60.44
N ASP A 849 52.34 -11.89 -60.06
CA ASP A 849 52.17 -13.29 -59.62
C ASP A 849 51.43 -13.36 -58.28
N TYR A 850 51.66 -12.38 -57.39
CA TYR A 850 50.96 -12.23 -56.12
C TYR A 850 49.45 -12.01 -56.33
N PHE A 851 49.06 -11.24 -57.35
CA PHE A 851 47.65 -10.96 -57.70
C PHE A 851 47.15 -11.81 -58.89
N SER A 852 47.41 -13.12 -58.85
CA SER A 852 47.11 -14.07 -59.94
C SER A 852 45.82 -14.89 -59.76
N ALA A 853 45.04 -14.67 -58.69
CA ALA A 853 43.95 -15.56 -58.24
C ALA A 853 44.36 -17.00 -57.88
N THR A 854 45.66 -17.31 -57.85
CA THR A 854 46.19 -18.63 -57.47
C THR A 854 47.18 -18.56 -56.30
N HIS A 855 47.54 -17.35 -55.88
CA HIS A 855 48.51 -17.12 -54.80
C HIS A 855 47.84 -17.25 -53.43
N LEU A 856 48.41 -18.11 -52.58
CA LEU A 856 47.94 -18.35 -51.21
C LEU A 856 48.89 -17.71 -50.20
N VAL A 857 48.34 -16.90 -49.31
CA VAL A 857 49.06 -16.21 -48.26
C VAL A 857 48.71 -16.81 -46.91
N ARG A 858 49.73 -17.06 -46.07
CA ARG A 858 49.51 -17.55 -44.69
C ARG A 858 49.44 -16.37 -43.73
N GLU A 859 48.28 -16.17 -43.10
CA GLU A 859 48.11 -15.21 -42.02
C GLU A 859 48.08 -15.89 -40.66
N ASP A 860 48.77 -15.30 -39.67
CA ASP A 860 48.67 -15.70 -38.26
C ASP A 860 47.46 -15.01 -37.62
N LYS A 861 46.51 -15.80 -37.13
CA LYS A 861 45.30 -15.33 -36.43
C LYS A 861 45.45 -15.40 -34.90
N GLY A 862 46.68 -15.32 -34.38
CA GLY A 862 46.94 -15.32 -32.94
C GLY A 862 46.90 -16.72 -32.33
N GLY A 863 47.63 -17.66 -32.94
CA GLY A 863 47.80 -19.03 -32.42
C GLY A 863 47.57 -20.16 -33.43
N TRP A 864 47.09 -19.84 -34.63
CA TRP A 864 47.01 -20.75 -35.78
C TRP A 864 47.14 -19.98 -37.10
N THR A 865 47.56 -20.67 -38.16
CA THR A 865 47.77 -20.05 -39.48
C THR A 865 46.65 -20.44 -40.44
N GLU A 866 46.11 -19.44 -41.13
CA GLU A 866 45.06 -19.61 -42.14
C GLU A 866 45.64 -19.28 -43.52
N SER A 867 45.27 -20.05 -44.54
CA SER A 867 45.67 -19.78 -45.93
C SER A 867 44.57 -19.00 -46.63
N LEU A 868 44.84 -17.75 -46.99
CA LEU A 868 43.93 -16.87 -47.72
C LEU A 868 44.35 -16.78 -49.19
N LEU A 869 43.37 -16.91 -50.10
CA LEU A 869 43.59 -16.74 -51.53
C LEU A 869 43.59 -15.26 -51.89
N VAL A 870 44.62 -14.80 -52.60
CA VAL A 870 44.70 -13.42 -53.11
C VAL A 870 43.94 -13.32 -54.43
N PRO A 871 42.97 -12.40 -54.57
CA PRO A 871 42.21 -12.20 -55.81
C PRO A 871 43.10 -11.80 -56.99
N ALA A 872 42.63 -12.04 -58.22
CA ALA A 872 43.29 -11.51 -59.41
C ALA A 872 43.12 -10.00 -59.49
N ALA A 873 44.12 -9.27 -60.01
CA ALA A 873 44.01 -7.84 -60.24
C ALA A 873 44.16 -7.47 -61.72
N ALA A 874 43.40 -6.46 -62.16
CA ALA A 874 43.56 -5.89 -63.49
C ALA A 874 44.96 -5.22 -63.60
N PRO A 875 45.69 -5.41 -64.71
CA PRO A 875 47.03 -4.82 -64.87
C PRO A 875 47.07 -3.30 -64.70
N ASP A 876 46.03 -2.61 -65.17
CA ASP A 876 45.92 -1.15 -65.06
C ASP A 876 45.65 -0.71 -63.61
N ALA A 877 44.91 -1.51 -62.82
CA ALA A 877 44.67 -1.25 -61.40
C ALA A 877 45.97 -1.39 -60.60
N LEU A 878 46.79 -2.42 -60.88
CA LEU A 878 48.11 -2.57 -60.27
C LEU A 878 49.04 -1.40 -60.61
N LYS A 879 49.11 -1.01 -61.89
CA LYS A 879 49.94 0.13 -62.31
C LYS A 879 49.51 1.43 -61.63
N ALA A 880 48.21 1.68 -61.55
CA ALA A 880 47.64 2.85 -60.89
C ALA A 880 47.95 2.85 -59.38
N ALA A 881 47.82 1.69 -58.71
CA ALA A 881 48.13 1.54 -57.30
C ALA A 881 49.62 1.77 -57.00
N VAL A 882 50.52 1.24 -57.82
CA VAL A 882 51.97 1.50 -57.71
C VAL A 882 52.27 2.98 -57.91
N ALA A 883 51.75 3.60 -58.97
CA ALA A 883 51.95 5.02 -59.23
C ALA A 883 51.48 5.91 -58.07
N ALA A 884 50.31 5.61 -57.51
CA ALA A 884 49.77 6.32 -56.36
C ALA A 884 50.57 6.05 -55.06
N ALA A 885 51.09 4.84 -54.86
CA ALA A 885 51.91 4.49 -53.71
C ALA A 885 53.27 5.23 -53.72
N VAL A 886 53.83 5.42 -54.91
CA VAL A 886 55.05 6.21 -55.14
C VAL A 886 54.80 7.68 -54.88
N LYS A 887 53.72 8.24 -55.42
CA LYS A 887 53.32 9.63 -55.19
C LYS A 887 53.08 9.93 -53.70
N LYS A 888 52.55 8.97 -52.95
CA LYS A 888 52.37 9.06 -51.48
C LYS A 888 53.66 8.85 -50.68
N GLY A 889 54.77 8.45 -51.33
CA GLY A 889 56.05 8.18 -50.65
C GLY A 889 56.12 6.85 -49.89
N THR A 890 55.12 5.98 -50.07
CA THR A 890 55.03 4.67 -49.36
C THR A 890 55.83 3.57 -50.03
N VAL A 891 56.12 3.72 -51.33
CA VAL A 891 56.91 2.78 -52.13
C VAL A 891 57.91 3.58 -52.95
N TRP A 892 59.17 3.14 -52.96
CA TRP A 892 60.22 3.68 -53.81
C TRP A 892 60.25 2.89 -55.12
N LEU A 893 60.17 3.56 -56.26
CA LEU A 893 60.18 2.93 -57.58
C LEU A 893 61.46 3.24 -58.35
N ILE A 894 62.13 2.19 -58.82
CA ILE A 894 63.26 2.28 -59.75
C ILE A 894 62.84 1.70 -61.10
N ASN A 895 63.18 2.41 -62.19
CA ASN A 895 63.16 1.87 -63.53
C ASN A 895 64.36 2.39 -64.32
N GLY A 896 65.32 1.51 -64.61
CA GLY A 896 66.61 1.90 -65.19
C GLY A 896 67.42 2.84 -64.28
N THR A 897 67.79 4.01 -64.78
CA THR A 897 68.52 5.04 -64.02
C THR A 897 67.59 6.03 -63.31
N ALA A 898 66.28 5.96 -63.54
CA ALA A 898 65.29 6.82 -62.92
C ALA A 898 64.82 6.25 -61.58
N SER A 899 64.61 7.14 -60.62
CA SER A 899 64.32 6.81 -59.22
C SER A 899 63.29 7.80 -58.68
N LEU A 900 62.09 7.29 -58.39
CA LEU A 900 60.92 8.10 -58.03
C LEU A 900 60.42 7.74 -56.63
N LEU A 901 60.17 8.78 -55.84
CA LEU A 901 59.57 8.73 -54.50
C LEU A 901 58.95 10.10 -54.22
N GLU A 902 57.69 10.15 -53.79
CA GLU A 902 56.93 11.39 -53.56
C GLU A 902 56.83 12.30 -54.80
N GLU A 903 56.78 11.68 -55.98
CA GLU A 903 56.73 12.35 -57.28
C GLU A 903 55.63 11.72 -58.15
N GLU A 904 55.13 12.48 -59.12
CA GLU A 904 54.19 11.96 -60.12
C GLU A 904 54.89 10.93 -61.01
N VAL A 905 54.31 9.74 -61.13
CA VAL A 905 54.86 8.67 -61.98
C VAL A 905 54.42 8.89 -63.43
N PRO A 906 55.35 9.05 -64.39
CA PRO A 906 54.98 9.26 -65.78
C PRO A 906 54.22 8.07 -66.38
N ALA A 907 53.33 8.36 -67.33
CA ALA A 907 52.60 7.31 -68.05
C ALA A 907 53.58 6.32 -68.73
N GLY A 908 53.35 5.02 -68.57
CA GLY A 908 54.21 3.95 -69.11
C GLY A 908 55.48 3.66 -68.31
N PHE A 909 55.75 4.39 -67.22
CA PHE A 909 56.94 4.20 -66.38
C PHE A 909 56.87 2.91 -65.54
N VAL A 910 55.68 2.45 -65.17
CA VAL A 910 55.47 1.14 -64.53
C VAL A 910 55.34 0.08 -65.62
N ASN A 911 56.39 -0.71 -65.82
CA ASN A 911 56.49 -1.78 -66.81
C ASN A 911 57.27 -2.98 -66.26
N GLU A 912 57.59 -3.97 -67.10
CA GLU A 912 58.24 -5.23 -66.71
C GLU A 912 59.62 -5.05 -66.04
N HIS A 913 60.29 -3.90 -66.25
CA HIS A 913 61.57 -3.57 -65.64
C HIS A 913 61.44 -2.75 -64.35
N ALA A 914 60.22 -2.43 -63.93
CA ALA A 914 59.97 -1.69 -62.71
C ALA A 914 60.30 -2.54 -61.47
N LEU A 915 61.02 -1.93 -60.53
CA LEU A 915 61.41 -2.52 -59.27
C LEU A 915 60.88 -1.69 -58.11
N LEU A 916 60.06 -2.30 -57.25
CA LEU A 916 59.52 -1.67 -56.05
C LEU A 916 60.46 -1.94 -54.88
N LEU A 917 60.74 -0.90 -54.10
CA LEU A 917 61.61 -0.93 -52.93
C LEU A 917 60.92 -0.26 -51.74
N PRO A 918 61.28 -0.61 -50.50
CA PRO A 918 60.87 0.19 -49.35
C PRO A 918 61.44 1.61 -49.49
N PRO A 919 60.75 2.64 -48.97
CA PRO A 919 61.31 4.00 -48.94
C PRO A 919 62.73 3.99 -48.35
N PRO A 920 63.70 4.69 -48.97
CA PRO A 920 65.06 4.75 -48.46
C PRO A 920 65.08 5.43 -47.09
N ALA A 921 66.10 5.12 -46.29
CA ALA A 921 66.32 5.80 -45.02
C ALA A 921 66.42 7.33 -45.24
N PRO A 922 65.78 8.15 -44.38
CA PRO A 922 65.87 9.60 -44.51
C PRO A 922 67.33 10.05 -44.33
N LEU A 923 67.76 10.98 -45.18
CA LEU A 923 69.09 11.59 -45.07
C LEU A 923 69.06 12.73 -44.04
N ALA A 924 70.02 12.76 -43.12
CA ALA A 924 70.18 13.90 -42.23
C ALA A 924 70.85 15.05 -42.97
N ALA A 925 70.49 16.29 -42.63
CA ALA A 925 71.13 17.47 -43.24
C ALA A 925 72.65 17.51 -42.95
N THR A 926 73.09 16.95 -41.82
CA THR A 926 74.51 16.80 -41.45
C THR A 926 75.27 15.82 -42.34
N ASP A 927 74.59 14.84 -42.95
CA ASP A 927 75.22 13.86 -43.84
C ASP A 927 75.68 14.51 -45.15
N LEU A 928 75.17 15.71 -45.46
CA LEU A 928 75.53 16.48 -46.65
C LEU A 928 76.73 17.41 -46.42
N LEU A 929 77.23 17.53 -45.19
CA LEU A 929 78.36 18.38 -44.86
C LEU A 929 79.67 17.85 -45.48
N PRO A 930 80.68 18.72 -45.70
CA PRO A 930 81.96 18.30 -46.29
C PRO A 930 82.65 17.18 -45.51
N GLU A 931 82.49 17.12 -44.19
CA GLU A 931 83.10 16.08 -43.35
C GLU A 931 82.50 14.69 -43.60
N GLN A 932 81.21 14.62 -43.93
CA GLN A 932 80.48 13.36 -44.12
C GLN A 932 80.36 12.96 -45.60
N LEU A 933 80.37 13.93 -46.52
CA LEU A 933 80.26 13.69 -47.96
C LEU A 933 81.38 14.38 -48.78
N PRO A 934 82.67 14.18 -48.44
CA PRO A 934 83.78 14.97 -48.99
C PRO A 934 83.88 14.89 -50.52
N ALA A 935 83.51 13.76 -51.12
CA ALA A 935 83.55 13.56 -52.57
C ALA A 935 82.53 14.42 -53.34
N ALA A 936 81.52 14.98 -52.67
CA ALA A 936 80.54 15.86 -53.30
C ALA A 936 80.95 17.35 -53.29
N TRP A 937 82.00 17.71 -52.54
CA TRP A 937 82.43 19.08 -52.32
C TRP A 937 83.73 19.40 -53.08
N ASN A 938 83.78 20.59 -53.68
CA ASN A 938 84.97 21.14 -54.32
C ASN A 938 85.37 22.43 -53.60
N GLY A 939 86.21 22.29 -52.56
CA GLY A 939 86.48 23.36 -51.59
C GLY A 939 85.25 23.61 -50.72
N ASP A 940 84.82 24.87 -50.61
CA ASP A 940 83.68 25.28 -49.79
C ASP A 940 82.35 25.22 -50.56
N ILE A 941 82.29 24.63 -51.78
CA ILE A 941 81.09 24.62 -52.65
C ILE A 941 80.77 23.21 -53.18
N ALA A 942 79.49 22.86 -53.23
CA ALA A 942 78.96 21.63 -53.84
C ALA A 942 77.66 21.88 -54.62
N THR A 943 77.32 21.01 -55.59
CA THR A 943 76.02 21.06 -56.30
C THR A 943 75.09 19.94 -55.85
N ALA A 944 73.78 20.20 -55.83
CA ALA A 944 72.79 19.19 -55.43
C ALA A 944 72.81 17.96 -56.37
N GLU A 945 73.05 18.14 -57.67
CA GLU A 945 73.24 17.02 -58.60
C GLU A 945 74.45 16.14 -58.23
N HIS A 946 75.59 16.75 -57.90
CA HIS A 946 76.80 16.01 -57.57
C HIS A 946 76.67 15.30 -56.23
N MET A 947 76.08 15.95 -55.22
CA MET A 947 75.70 15.31 -53.96
C MET A 947 74.82 14.07 -54.19
N ARG A 948 73.81 14.17 -55.07
CA ARG A 948 72.95 13.03 -55.41
C ARG A 948 73.72 11.92 -56.09
N ALA A 949 74.63 12.23 -57.00
CA ALA A 949 75.44 11.24 -57.73
C ALA A 949 76.35 10.45 -56.78
N VAL A 950 77.02 11.14 -55.85
CA VAL A 950 77.89 10.52 -54.83
C VAL A 950 77.08 9.63 -53.89
N LEU A 951 75.95 10.13 -53.38
CA LEU A 951 75.07 9.35 -52.50
C LEU A 951 74.47 8.13 -53.23
N SER A 952 74.12 8.28 -54.51
CA SER A 952 73.62 7.16 -55.33
C SER A 952 74.69 6.09 -55.56
N ALA A 953 75.94 6.49 -55.78
CA ALA A 953 77.06 5.56 -55.90
C ALA A 953 77.31 4.82 -54.58
N GLY A 954 77.21 5.50 -53.43
CA GLY A 954 77.32 4.89 -52.10
C GLY A 954 76.20 3.91 -51.78
N LEU A 955 74.97 4.18 -52.23
CA LEU A 955 73.80 3.30 -52.08
C LEU A 955 73.80 2.12 -53.07
N GLY A 956 74.64 2.18 -54.11
CA GLY A 956 74.65 1.22 -55.23
C GLY A 956 73.42 1.32 -56.15
N ARG A 957 72.58 2.35 -55.98
CA ARG A 957 71.31 2.57 -56.70
C ARG A 957 71.01 4.07 -56.81
N PRO A 958 70.29 4.51 -57.84
CA PRO A 958 69.94 5.93 -57.98
C PRO A 958 69.07 6.41 -56.82
N LEU A 959 69.56 7.38 -56.04
CA LEU A 959 68.82 7.97 -54.91
C LEU A 959 67.66 8.84 -55.43
N PRO A 960 66.45 8.74 -54.85
CA PRO A 960 65.33 9.63 -55.19
C PRO A 960 65.65 11.09 -54.93
N TRP A 961 65.20 11.98 -55.82
CA TRP A 961 65.43 13.42 -55.68
C TRP A 961 64.75 13.99 -54.43
N ALA A 962 63.52 13.58 -54.13
CA ALA A 962 62.79 14.00 -52.94
C ALA A 962 63.58 13.79 -51.63
N THR A 963 64.31 12.67 -51.49
CA THR A 963 65.10 12.36 -50.29
C THR A 963 66.23 13.37 -50.07
N LEU A 964 67.00 13.67 -51.12
CA LEU A 964 68.07 14.66 -51.03
C LEU A 964 67.52 16.09 -50.90
N ARG A 965 66.46 16.42 -51.63
CA ARG A 965 65.84 17.75 -51.59
C ARG A 965 65.39 18.12 -50.18
N LYS A 966 64.75 17.20 -49.46
CA LYS A 966 64.33 17.41 -48.05
C LYS A 966 65.52 17.64 -47.12
N ALA A 967 66.60 16.87 -47.26
CA ALA A 967 67.80 17.02 -46.45
C ALA A 967 68.48 18.37 -46.70
N LEU A 968 68.55 18.82 -47.96
CA LEU A 968 69.04 20.14 -48.34
C LEU A 968 68.17 21.26 -47.78
N GLU A 969 66.85 21.14 -47.90
CA GLU A 969 65.91 22.15 -47.38
C GLU A 969 66.03 22.30 -45.85
N LEU A 970 66.16 21.18 -45.13
CA LEU A 970 66.40 21.18 -43.70
C LEU A 970 67.77 21.82 -43.36
N GLY A 971 68.82 21.50 -44.12
CA GLY A 971 70.16 22.09 -43.93
C GLY A 971 70.20 23.60 -44.12
N PHE A 972 69.47 24.12 -45.13
CA PHE A 972 69.30 25.56 -45.31
C PHE A 972 68.53 26.21 -44.15
N ARG A 973 67.47 25.55 -43.66
CA ARG A 973 66.67 26.05 -42.52
C ARG A 973 67.46 26.07 -41.22
N LEU A 974 68.34 25.09 -41.02
CA LEU A 974 69.20 24.97 -39.82
C LEU A 974 70.49 25.79 -39.91
N GLY A 975 70.78 26.42 -41.05
CA GLY A 975 71.99 27.21 -41.25
C GLY A 975 73.29 26.40 -41.32
N LEU A 976 73.21 25.10 -41.63
CA LEU A 976 74.38 24.21 -41.73
C LEU A 976 75.24 24.54 -42.96
N PHE A 977 74.59 25.00 -44.02
CA PHE A 977 75.17 25.50 -45.25
C PHE A 977 74.15 26.47 -45.89
N GLU A 978 74.63 27.36 -46.74
CA GLU A 978 73.84 28.37 -47.44
C GLU A 978 73.88 28.18 -48.95
N ARG A 979 72.99 28.87 -49.66
CA ARG A 979 73.00 28.90 -51.12
C ARG A 979 73.99 29.97 -51.57
N THR A 980 74.83 29.66 -52.56
CA THR A 980 75.73 30.66 -53.14
C THR A 980 74.93 31.76 -53.86
N LEU A 981 75.54 32.94 -54.05
CA LEU A 981 74.91 34.07 -54.76
C LEU A 981 74.47 33.73 -56.19
N ASP A 982 75.13 32.77 -56.84
CA ASP A 982 74.84 32.30 -58.19
C ASP A 982 74.00 31.00 -58.23
N CYS A 983 73.43 30.59 -57.09
CA CYS A 983 72.54 29.42 -57.01
C CYS A 983 71.25 29.64 -57.81
N GLY A 984 70.84 28.62 -58.57
CA GLY A 984 69.56 28.56 -59.26
C GLY A 984 68.35 28.57 -58.31
N PRO A 985 67.12 28.64 -58.86
CA PRO A 985 65.90 28.69 -58.06
C PRO A 985 65.76 27.45 -57.17
N TRP A 986 65.33 27.67 -55.92
CA TRP A 986 65.07 26.62 -54.94
C TRP A 986 63.71 26.85 -54.27
N PRO A 987 62.89 25.80 -54.06
CA PRO A 987 63.11 24.40 -54.45
C PRO A 987 63.00 24.19 -55.97
N CYS A 988 63.64 23.13 -56.49
CA CYS A 988 63.55 22.72 -57.91
C CYS A 988 63.22 21.23 -58.05
N ASP A 989 62.90 20.83 -59.28
CA ASP A 989 62.86 19.41 -59.67
C ASP A 989 64.28 18.87 -59.91
N LEU A 990 64.39 17.58 -60.24
CA LEU A 990 65.69 16.97 -60.50
C LEU A 990 66.41 17.63 -61.70
N GLY A 991 65.66 18.16 -62.68
CA GLY A 991 66.22 18.87 -63.83
C GLY A 991 66.96 20.16 -63.45
N GLY A 992 66.52 20.83 -62.37
CA GLY A 992 67.18 22.01 -61.82
C GLY A 992 68.36 21.74 -60.87
N ALA A 993 68.57 20.49 -60.44
CA ALA A 993 69.51 20.15 -59.36
C ALA A 993 70.97 20.54 -59.64
N ALA A 994 71.39 20.57 -60.91
CA ALA A 994 72.72 20.99 -61.34
C ALA A 994 73.01 22.47 -61.03
N ALA A 995 71.97 23.30 -61.06
CA ALA A 995 72.07 24.74 -60.84
C ALA A 995 72.02 25.12 -59.34
N VAL A 996 71.66 24.18 -58.45
CA VAL A 996 71.60 24.42 -57.00
C VAL A 996 72.99 24.26 -56.42
N LYS A 997 73.61 25.38 -56.04
CA LYS A 997 74.96 25.46 -55.48
C LYS A 997 74.91 25.83 -54.00
N VAL A 998 75.64 25.08 -53.19
CA VAL A 998 75.62 25.12 -51.73
C VAL A 998 77.02 25.43 -51.20
N SER A 999 77.15 26.29 -50.19
CA SER A 999 78.42 26.63 -49.52
C SER A 999 78.35 26.58 -48.00
N THR A 1000 79.47 26.35 -47.31
CA THR A 1000 79.56 26.33 -45.84
C THR A 1000 79.46 27.74 -45.23
N VAL A 1001 78.71 27.92 -44.14
CA VAL A 1001 78.53 29.23 -43.47
C VAL A 1001 79.74 29.56 -42.58
N LYS A 1002 80.27 30.79 -42.69
CA LYS A 1002 81.29 31.36 -41.78
C LYS A 1002 80.64 32.47 -40.94
N ASP A 1003 80.61 32.27 -39.62
CA ASP A 1003 80.05 33.12 -38.55
C ASP A 1003 78.50 33.22 -38.46
N VAL A 1004 77.91 32.65 -37.39
CA VAL A 1004 76.46 32.71 -37.12
C VAL A 1004 76.19 33.37 -35.76
N VAL A 1005 75.53 34.53 -35.80
CA VAL A 1005 74.81 35.15 -34.67
C VAL A 1005 73.31 34.94 -34.92
N LEU A 1006 72.62 34.25 -34.02
CA LEU A 1006 71.18 33.94 -34.12
C LEU A 1006 70.31 35.08 -33.57
N PRO A 1007 69.36 35.64 -34.34
CA PRO A 1007 68.28 36.47 -33.81
C PRO A 1007 67.04 35.62 -33.39
N PRO A 1008 66.20 36.09 -32.44
CA PRO A 1008 65.07 35.34 -31.89
C PRO A 1008 63.81 35.29 -32.81
N PRO A 1009 62.87 34.35 -32.56
CA PRO A 1009 61.78 33.97 -33.46
C PRO A 1009 60.64 35.03 -33.57
N PRO A 1010 59.82 34.97 -34.64
CA PRO A 1010 58.91 36.05 -35.04
C PRO A 1010 57.64 36.14 -34.18
N PRO A 1011 56.99 37.32 -34.13
CA PRO A 1011 55.71 37.50 -33.43
C PRO A 1011 54.55 36.80 -34.18
N PRO A 1012 53.52 36.33 -33.45
CA PRO A 1012 52.34 35.70 -34.06
C PRO A 1012 51.49 36.70 -34.86
N ALA A 1013 51.03 36.25 -36.02
CA ALA A 1013 50.08 36.91 -36.88
C ALA A 1013 48.64 36.80 -36.32
N ASP A 1014 47.79 37.74 -36.74
CA ASP A 1014 46.35 37.85 -36.44
C ASP A 1014 45.98 38.14 -34.99
N GLY A 1015 45.85 39.44 -34.65
CA GLY A 1015 44.84 40.07 -33.77
C GLY A 1015 44.52 39.51 -32.38
N SER A 1016 45.13 38.39 -32.00
CA SER A 1016 44.88 37.59 -30.83
C SER A 1016 45.75 38.09 -29.70
N LYS A 1017 45.16 38.16 -28.50
CA LYS A 1017 45.88 38.48 -27.28
C LYS A 1017 46.08 37.16 -26.53
N VAL A 1018 47.33 36.77 -26.35
CA VAL A 1018 47.70 35.55 -25.67
C VAL A 1018 48.27 35.90 -24.30
N ALA A 1019 47.77 35.24 -23.26
CA ALA A 1019 48.34 35.26 -21.92
C ALA A 1019 48.79 33.84 -21.57
N THR A 1020 50.04 33.67 -21.15
CA THR A 1020 50.61 32.38 -20.76
C THR A 1020 51.14 32.46 -19.34
N ALA A 1021 50.74 31.51 -18.49
CA ALA A 1021 51.27 31.31 -17.15
C ALA A 1021 51.47 29.81 -16.89
N VAL A 1022 52.47 29.48 -16.07
CA VAL A 1022 52.62 28.12 -15.52
C VAL A 1022 51.83 28.07 -14.22
N LEU A 1023 50.80 27.23 -14.16
CA LEU A 1023 49.93 27.11 -13.01
C LEU A 1023 50.34 25.92 -12.13
N GLU A 1024 50.31 26.11 -10.82
CA GLU A 1024 50.39 25.01 -9.86
C GLU A 1024 49.06 24.28 -9.74
N THR A 1025 49.05 23.04 -9.22
CA THR A 1025 47.85 22.19 -9.14
C THR A 1025 46.65 22.86 -8.48
N HIS A 1026 46.85 23.67 -7.45
CA HIS A 1026 45.77 24.38 -6.76
C HIS A 1026 45.19 25.53 -7.61
N GLN A 1027 46.02 26.21 -8.40
CA GLN A 1027 45.61 27.32 -9.26
C GLN A 1027 44.81 26.86 -10.48
N ILE A 1028 44.92 25.58 -10.85
CA ILE A 1028 44.07 24.96 -11.88
C ILE A 1028 42.63 24.80 -11.35
N VAL A 1029 42.47 24.48 -10.07
CA VAL A 1029 41.16 24.43 -9.41
C VAL A 1029 40.57 25.84 -9.32
N ASP A 1030 41.37 26.81 -8.90
CA ASP A 1030 40.95 28.23 -8.87
C ASP A 1030 40.52 28.74 -10.25
N LEU A 1031 41.21 28.33 -11.32
CA LEU A 1031 40.84 28.67 -12.70
C LEU A 1031 39.53 27.98 -13.12
N ALA A 1032 39.28 26.74 -12.68
CA ALA A 1032 38.05 26.02 -12.95
C ALA A 1032 36.85 26.67 -12.25
N ASP A 1033 37.02 27.13 -11.00
CA ASP A 1033 35.98 27.83 -10.25
C ASP A 1033 35.68 29.22 -10.84
N ALA A 1034 36.67 29.88 -11.45
CA ALA A 1034 36.52 31.19 -12.10
C ALA A 1034 36.10 31.12 -13.59
N ILE A 1035 35.83 29.94 -14.14
CA ILE A 1035 35.63 29.78 -15.59
C ILE A 1035 34.35 30.46 -16.09
N ASP A 1036 33.30 30.47 -15.27
CA ASP A 1036 32.03 31.12 -15.60
C ASP A 1036 32.20 32.65 -15.68
N GLU A 1037 33.03 33.24 -14.82
CA GLU A 1037 33.38 34.66 -14.89
C GLU A 1037 34.21 34.97 -16.14
N LEU A 1038 35.09 34.06 -16.54
CA LEU A 1038 35.91 34.17 -17.75
C LEU A 1038 35.07 34.07 -19.03
N ILE A 1039 34.10 33.16 -19.06
CA ILE A 1039 33.13 33.02 -20.16
C ILE A 1039 32.24 34.27 -20.24
N ALA A 1040 31.80 34.81 -19.10
CA ALA A 1040 31.02 36.04 -19.06
C ALA A 1040 31.83 37.26 -19.54
N ALA A 1041 33.10 37.35 -19.15
CA ALA A 1041 34.01 38.43 -19.56
C ALA A 1041 34.44 38.34 -21.04
N THR A 1042 34.37 37.15 -21.65
CA THR A 1042 34.76 36.89 -23.04
C THR A 1042 33.56 36.77 -23.99
N ALA A 1043 32.34 37.04 -23.50
CA ALA A 1043 31.11 36.97 -24.28
C ALA A 1043 31.19 37.80 -25.59
N GLY A 1044 31.02 37.13 -26.73
CA GLY A 1044 31.15 37.74 -28.07
C GLY A 1044 32.50 37.54 -28.76
N HIS A 1045 33.47 36.90 -28.09
CA HIS A 1045 34.76 36.50 -28.66
C HIS A 1045 34.99 34.98 -28.49
N GLU A 1046 35.76 34.37 -29.39
CA GLU A 1046 36.11 32.94 -29.30
C GLU A 1046 37.22 32.74 -28.25
N LEU A 1047 36.85 32.23 -27.07
CA LEU A 1047 37.79 31.86 -26.03
C LEU A 1047 38.34 30.45 -26.32
N SER A 1048 39.64 30.35 -26.62
CA SER A 1048 40.35 29.07 -26.69
C SER A 1048 41.30 28.93 -25.51
N LEU A 1049 41.22 27.80 -24.80
CA LEU A 1049 42.13 27.43 -23.72
C LEU A 1049 42.96 26.23 -24.17
N THR A 1050 44.27 26.37 -24.15
CA THR A 1050 45.20 25.27 -24.46
C THR A 1050 45.87 24.82 -23.17
N LEU A 1051 45.65 23.55 -22.79
CA LEU A 1051 46.32 22.91 -21.66
C LEU A 1051 47.44 22.00 -22.15
N THR A 1052 48.64 22.25 -21.63
CA THR A 1052 49.81 21.38 -21.84
C THR A 1052 50.14 20.71 -20.52
N VAL A 1053 50.07 19.38 -20.49
CA VAL A 1053 50.48 18.58 -19.32
C VAL A 1053 51.92 18.13 -19.54
N THR A 1054 52.82 18.53 -18.65
CA THR A 1054 54.24 18.17 -18.73
C THR A 1054 54.65 17.40 -17.49
N LEU A 1055 55.21 16.20 -17.67
CA LEU A 1055 55.69 15.36 -16.58
C LEU A 1055 57.22 15.45 -16.50
N HIS A 1056 57.74 16.19 -15.52
CA HIS A 1056 59.18 16.36 -15.34
C HIS A 1056 59.75 15.51 -14.20
N ARG A 1057 60.84 14.80 -14.48
CA ARG A 1057 61.72 14.18 -13.51
C ARG A 1057 63.16 14.31 -14.01
N ALA A 1058 64.12 14.59 -13.12
CA ALA A 1058 65.52 14.80 -13.50
C ALA A 1058 66.15 13.63 -14.28
N THR A 1059 65.60 12.42 -14.18
CA THR A 1059 66.05 11.19 -14.86
C THR A 1059 65.05 10.66 -15.90
N GLY A 1060 64.00 11.42 -16.24
CA GLY A 1060 62.87 10.98 -17.08
C GLY A 1060 61.74 10.30 -16.28
N PRO A 1061 60.46 10.50 -16.64
CA PRO A 1061 59.33 9.87 -15.97
C PRO A 1061 59.22 8.36 -16.27
N ALA A 1062 58.73 7.58 -15.30
CA ALA A 1062 58.57 6.13 -15.45
C ALA A 1062 57.35 5.80 -16.34
N ILE A 1063 57.47 4.78 -17.20
CA ILE A 1063 56.41 4.35 -18.14
C ILE A 1063 55.09 4.06 -17.42
N GLN A 1064 55.14 3.50 -16.20
CA GLN A 1064 53.93 3.21 -15.42
C GLN A 1064 53.19 4.49 -14.98
N ALA A 1065 53.91 5.58 -14.74
CA ALA A 1065 53.33 6.89 -14.45
C ALA A 1065 52.76 7.53 -15.73
N ILE A 1066 53.44 7.41 -16.87
CA ILE A 1066 52.96 7.88 -18.17
C ILE A 1066 51.64 7.18 -18.53
N ASN A 1067 51.58 5.86 -18.42
CA ASN A 1067 50.36 5.08 -18.70
C ASN A 1067 49.21 5.42 -17.73
N GLY A 1068 49.53 5.66 -16.45
CA GLY A 1068 48.54 6.11 -15.47
C GLY A 1068 47.96 7.48 -15.80
N VAL A 1069 48.79 8.42 -16.25
CA VAL A 1069 48.36 9.76 -16.67
C VAL A 1069 47.56 9.68 -17.98
N ASN A 1070 48.01 8.92 -18.99
CA ASN A 1070 47.28 8.75 -20.25
C ASN A 1070 45.89 8.12 -20.02
N ALA A 1071 45.75 7.16 -19.10
CA ALA A 1071 44.45 6.60 -18.75
C ALA A 1071 43.48 7.60 -18.10
N VAL A 1072 44.00 8.65 -17.45
CA VAL A 1072 43.18 9.75 -16.90
C VAL A 1072 42.87 10.77 -17.99
N LEU A 1073 43.86 11.17 -18.80
CA LEU A 1073 43.68 12.13 -19.89
C LEU A 1073 42.69 11.63 -20.94
N GLU A 1074 42.72 10.34 -21.28
CA GLU A 1074 41.78 9.70 -22.21
C GLU A 1074 40.32 9.80 -21.74
N LYS A 1075 40.08 9.77 -20.41
CA LYS A 1075 38.74 9.99 -19.84
C LYS A 1075 38.26 11.43 -19.96
N VAL A 1076 39.19 12.39 -20.04
CA VAL A 1076 38.90 13.82 -20.15
C VAL A 1076 38.67 14.20 -21.61
N LYS A 1077 39.53 13.73 -22.52
CA LYS A 1077 39.37 13.90 -23.98
C LYS A 1077 39.98 12.70 -24.71
N PRO A 1078 39.20 11.98 -25.52
CA PRO A 1078 39.71 10.84 -26.28
C PRO A 1078 40.87 11.25 -27.21
N GLY A 1079 41.95 10.46 -27.21
CA GLY A 1079 43.17 10.73 -27.96
C GLY A 1079 44.09 11.79 -27.33
N TRP A 1080 43.84 12.21 -26.08
CA TRP A 1080 44.73 13.11 -25.35
C TRP A 1080 45.73 12.29 -24.53
N GLU A 1081 46.96 12.17 -25.02
CA GLU A 1081 48.02 11.39 -24.37
C GLU A 1081 49.37 12.13 -24.33
N LEU A 1082 50.20 11.76 -23.35
CA LEU A 1082 51.61 12.14 -23.28
C LEU A 1082 52.41 11.26 -24.23
N HIS A 1083 53.20 11.88 -25.10
CA HIS A 1083 54.11 11.22 -26.05
C HIS A 1083 55.55 11.16 -25.52
#